data_AF-A0A5Q6PP09-F1
#
_entry.id   AF-A0A5Q6PP09-F1
#
_cell.length_a   1.000
_cell.length_b   1.000
_cell.length_c   1.000
_cell.angle_alpha   90.00
_cell.angle_beta   90.00
_cell.angle_gamma   90.00
#
_symmetry.space_group_name_H-M   'P 1'
#
loop_
_entity.id
_entity.type
_entity.pdbx_description
1 polymer ?
#
loop_
_entity_poly.entity_id
_entity_poly.type
_entity_poly.pdbx_seq_one_letter_code
_entity_poly.pdbx_strand_id
1 'polypeptide(L)'
;MRVLEGKAGKSVFTLSTLTASCLMAFSSYAAVDCSTLPEWQSSAVYTGGAKVQHKGNAYQANYWTQNNDPETFSGNYAQWKLLDSCSTSGGTNQAPSVTLTAPLATAQVKAGEVVTLAANASDADGSVARVEFSVDGVLVGQATKAPYSANWTATKGTHEFSAVAFDDKGAVSTKNAVTLTVSDAGPANQAPTVAVALSASSVDVGTVVTLSAEAADADGSVEKVDFYVGGALVGTSAKAPYTLNYTATKAGSLAVYARATDNLGAATDSALTTLVVNGVAPVANCRPDGLYQTEGVQVPYCTVYDADGREKMGVDHPRRVIGYFTSWRSGDDPQAAYLVKDIPWEQLTHINYAFVSIGSDGKVNVGDVNDPNNAAVGKEWPGVEIDPTLGFKGHFGALATYKQKYGVKTLISIGGWAETGGHFDANGNRVADGGFYTMTTNADGSINHAAIEKFAASAVEMIRKYKFDGVDIDYEYPTSMAGAGNPDDKGFMEPRRAYLWASYQELMRVLREKLDQASAQDGHHYMLTIAAPSSGYLLRGMETFDVTKYLDYVNIMSYDLHGAWNDHVGHNAALYDTGKDSELAQWNVYGTAQYGGIGYLNTDWAYHYFRGSMPAGRINIGVPYYTRGWQGVTGGENGLWGRAALPNQNLCAPGTGEGEKNNCGHGATGIDNMWHDVNAAGDEMGAGSNPMWHAKNLEKGIWGSYAAAYKLDPTTTPLIGTYVRNYDSVAVAPWLWNAEKKVFLSTEDKQSIDVKADYVIDKEIGGIMFWELAGDYSCYNLDANGKRTSVDPSEQACATGKGEYHMGNTMTKAIYDKFKVATPYGNKVATGAIPAETVNIAVKVGGFKVGDQNYPINPKITFTNNTGVDIPGGTEFQFDIPVSAPDNAKDQSGGGLKVIASGHTRANNIGGLDGTMHRVAFSLPAWKSLPAGATYELDMVYYLPISGPANYTVKINNVEYAFSFEQPDLPVADLTAGGNTGGNTGGGTGGGTGGGSTGDVIQWVPGSTQVQNGTTVTYNGKCFVAQNSPGVWESPTQSNWFWKEVTCPQA
;
A
#
# COMPACT_ATOMS: atom_id res chain seq x y z
N MET A 1 -5.84 -41.73 35.11
CA MET A 1 -6.80 -42.37 34.18
C MET A 1 -7.89 -41.38 33.82
N ARG A 2 -7.65 -40.60 32.77
CA ARG A 2 -8.62 -39.79 32.01
C ARG A 2 -8.32 -40.16 30.55
N VAL A 3 -9.32 -40.64 29.83
CA VAL A 3 -9.13 -41.15 28.46
C VAL A 3 -9.18 -39.99 27.47
N LEU A 4 -8.24 -40.09 26.53
CA LEU A 4 -7.75 -39.13 25.54
C LEU A 4 -8.61 -39.04 24.27
N GLU A 5 -8.54 -37.85 23.66
CA GLU A 5 -8.32 -37.53 22.23
C GLU A 5 -9.10 -38.24 21.10
N GLY A 6 -9.48 -37.46 20.07
CA GLY A 6 -9.55 -38.01 18.72
C GLY A 6 -10.29 -37.22 17.64
N LYS A 7 -9.62 -36.20 17.07
CA LYS A 7 -9.55 -35.84 15.63
C LYS A 7 -10.84 -35.60 14.83
N ALA A 8 -11.01 -34.34 14.42
CA ALA A 8 -11.80 -33.95 13.25
C ALA A 8 -10.97 -34.10 11.96
N GLY A 9 -11.53 -34.80 10.97
CA GLY A 9 -10.97 -35.00 9.63
C GLY A 9 -11.99 -34.61 8.56
N LYS A 10 -11.52 -33.83 7.60
CA LYS A 10 -12.20 -33.31 6.39
C LYS A 10 -12.81 -34.42 5.52
N SER A 11 -13.95 -34.18 4.88
CA SER A 11 -14.05 -34.02 3.40
C SER A 11 -15.49 -33.85 2.89
N VAL A 12 -15.69 -32.81 2.09
CA VAL A 12 -16.41 -32.74 0.79
C VAL A 12 -17.69 -33.58 0.63
N PHE A 13 -18.83 -32.93 0.39
CA PHE A 13 -19.81 -33.38 -0.61
C PHE A 13 -20.60 -32.19 -1.19
N THR A 14 -20.90 -32.36 -2.48
CA THR A 14 -21.17 -31.39 -3.54
C THR A 14 -22.59 -30.82 -3.53
N LEU A 15 -22.76 -29.60 -4.05
CA LEU A 15 -24.04 -28.95 -4.37
C LEU A 15 -24.94 -29.81 -5.29
N SER A 16 -26.24 -29.86 -5.00
CA SER A 16 -27.29 -29.89 -6.03
C SER A 16 -28.62 -29.27 -5.56
N THR A 17 -29.00 -28.20 -6.26
CA THR A 17 -30.35 -27.74 -6.66
C THR A 17 -31.62 -28.02 -5.82
N LEU A 18 -32.24 -26.90 -5.41
CA LEU A 18 -33.68 -26.56 -5.46
C LEU A 18 -34.74 -27.23 -4.55
N THR A 19 -35.62 -26.33 -4.09
CA THR A 19 -37.01 -26.47 -3.58
C THR A 19 -37.25 -26.85 -2.12
N ALA A 20 -37.77 -25.86 -1.38
CA ALA A 20 -38.41 -25.99 -0.08
C ALA A 20 -39.93 -25.93 -0.23
N SER A 21 -40.68 -26.86 0.39
CA SER A 21 -42.08 -26.70 0.81
C SER A 21 -42.56 -27.85 1.72
N CYS A 22 -43.17 -27.48 2.85
CA CYS A 22 -44.22 -28.12 3.67
C CYS A 22 -44.03 -29.53 4.28
N LEU A 23 -44.21 -29.67 5.61
CA LEU A 23 -45.49 -30.02 6.29
C LEU A 23 -45.31 -30.30 7.81
N MET A 24 -46.30 -29.89 8.62
CA MET A 24 -46.52 -30.36 10.01
C MET A 24 -47.99 -30.78 10.18
N ALA A 25 -48.26 -31.81 11.00
CA ALA A 25 -49.59 -32.24 11.43
C ALA A 25 -49.53 -32.86 12.84
N PHE A 26 -50.50 -32.57 13.73
CA PHE A 26 -50.90 -33.40 14.89
C PHE A 26 -52.33 -33.07 15.41
N SER A 27 -52.96 -34.07 16.06
CA SER A 27 -54.39 -34.27 16.41
C SER A 27 -54.80 -33.85 17.84
N SER A 28 -56.11 -33.75 18.16
CA SER A 28 -56.68 -33.49 19.52
C SER A 28 -57.79 -34.48 19.95
N TYR A 29 -57.87 -34.82 21.25
CA TYR A 29 -58.90 -35.66 21.93
C TYR A 29 -59.99 -34.80 22.62
N ALA A 30 -61.18 -35.35 22.94
CA ALA A 30 -62.41 -34.62 23.36
C ALA A 30 -62.84 -34.82 24.85
N ALA A 31 -63.46 -33.80 25.46
CA ALA A 31 -63.88 -33.67 26.87
C ALA A 31 -65.11 -34.52 27.32
N VAL A 32 -65.33 -34.69 28.64
CA VAL A 32 -66.38 -35.54 29.25
C VAL A 32 -67.62 -34.73 29.71
N ASP A 33 -68.84 -35.24 29.50
CA ASP A 33 -70.08 -34.66 30.05
C ASP A 33 -70.31 -35.12 31.50
N CYS A 34 -70.33 -34.17 32.45
CA CYS A 34 -70.46 -34.45 33.87
C CYS A 34 -71.87 -34.21 34.43
N SER A 35 -72.82 -33.76 33.62
CA SER A 35 -74.18 -33.43 34.07
C SER A 35 -74.89 -34.61 34.75
N THR A 36 -74.51 -35.85 34.39
CA THR A 36 -75.07 -37.09 34.96
C THR A 36 -74.24 -37.71 36.08
N LEU A 37 -73.05 -37.18 36.39
CA LEU A 37 -72.21 -37.71 37.46
C LEU A 37 -72.62 -37.10 38.81
N PRO A 38 -72.74 -37.89 39.88
CA PRO A 38 -73.01 -37.34 41.21
C PRO A 38 -71.79 -36.56 41.73
N GLU A 39 -72.02 -35.48 42.46
CA GLU A 39 -70.95 -34.74 43.14
C GLU A 39 -70.33 -35.61 44.25
N TRP A 40 -69.00 -35.63 44.37
CA TRP A 40 -68.32 -36.38 45.43
C TRP A 40 -68.71 -35.89 46.83
N GLN A 41 -68.95 -36.82 47.74
CA GLN A 41 -69.32 -36.56 49.13
C GLN A 41 -68.36 -37.28 50.08
N SER A 42 -67.77 -36.56 51.01
CA SER A 42 -66.76 -37.07 51.94
C SER A 42 -67.26 -38.21 52.84
N SER A 43 -68.52 -38.18 53.24
CA SER A 43 -69.14 -39.20 54.09
C SER A 43 -69.59 -40.45 53.31
N ALA A 44 -69.58 -40.42 51.98
CA ALA A 44 -70.04 -41.54 51.15
C ALA A 44 -68.92 -42.54 50.86
N VAL A 45 -69.28 -43.82 50.85
CA VAL A 45 -68.38 -44.93 50.49
C VAL A 45 -68.49 -45.19 48.98
N TYR A 46 -67.36 -45.20 48.27
CA TYR A 46 -67.25 -45.50 46.85
C TYR A 46 -66.42 -46.77 46.63
N THR A 47 -66.86 -47.67 45.75
CA THR A 47 -66.10 -48.87 45.34
C THR A 47 -65.44 -48.67 43.98
N GLY A 48 -64.44 -49.50 43.65
CA GLY A 48 -63.72 -49.42 42.38
C GLY A 48 -64.66 -49.44 41.17
N GLY A 49 -64.50 -48.45 40.29
CA GLY A 49 -65.34 -48.18 39.12
C GLY A 49 -66.35 -47.04 39.31
N ALA A 50 -66.67 -46.63 40.54
CA ALA A 50 -67.61 -45.54 40.79
C ALA A 50 -67.11 -44.22 40.21
N LYS A 51 -67.97 -43.47 39.51
CA LYS A 51 -67.64 -42.17 38.90
C LYS A 51 -68.37 -41.04 39.60
N VAL A 52 -67.66 -39.96 39.84
CA VAL A 52 -68.17 -38.75 40.49
C VAL A 52 -67.65 -37.53 39.73
N GLN A 53 -68.35 -36.41 39.84
CA GLN A 53 -67.77 -35.12 39.54
C GLN A 53 -67.27 -34.45 40.81
N HIS A 54 -66.16 -33.72 40.67
CA HIS A 54 -65.65 -32.87 41.73
C HIS A 54 -64.95 -31.66 41.10
N LYS A 55 -65.39 -30.45 41.47
CA LYS A 55 -64.81 -29.16 41.02
C LYS A 55 -64.63 -29.04 39.50
N GLY A 56 -65.63 -29.46 38.72
CA GLY A 56 -65.62 -29.30 37.26
C GLY A 56 -64.78 -30.33 36.50
N ASN A 57 -64.36 -31.41 37.15
CA ASN A 57 -63.73 -32.57 36.52
C ASN A 57 -64.45 -33.88 36.87
N ALA A 58 -64.39 -34.87 35.98
CA ALA A 58 -64.88 -36.22 36.22
C ALA A 58 -63.77 -37.14 36.74
N TYR A 59 -64.05 -37.90 37.80
CA TYR A 59 -63.13 -38.88 38.39
C TYR A 59 -63.77 -40.27 38.49
N GLN A 60 -62.94 -41.31 38.48
CA GLN A 60 -63.33 -42.69 38.72
C GLN A 60 -62.53 -43.30 39.88
N ALA A 61 -63.20 -43.94 40.84
CA ALA A 61 -62.53 -44.67 41.92
C ALA A 61 -61.83 -45.92 41.34
N ASN A 62 -60.57 -46.17 41.72
CA ASN A 62 -59.86 -47.38 41.30
C ASN A 62 -60.24 -48.58 42.19
N TYR A 63 -60.51 -48.36 43.48
CA TYR A 63 -60.91 -49.36 44.47
C TYR A 63 -61.72 -48.70 45.61
N TRP A 64 -62.07 -49.46 46.66
CA TRP A 64 -62.88 -48.96 47.78
C TRP A 64 -62.24 -47.73 48.47
N THR A 65 -63.02 -46.67 48.68
CA THR A 65 -62.60 -45.40 49.30
C THR A 65 -63.76 -44.66 49.96
N GLN A 66 -63.51 -43.99 51.09
CA GLN A 66 -64.44 -43.08 51.78
C GLN A 66 -63.62 -41.92 52.35
N ASN A 67 -64.14 -40.69 52.27
CA ASN A 67 -63.50 -39.45 52.77
C ASN A 67 -62.13 -39.09 52.17
N ASN A 68 -61.69 -39.75 51.09
CA ASN A 68 -60.49 -39.35 50.34
C ASN A 68 -60.92 -38.49 49.14
N ASP A 69 -60.49 -37.22 49.14
CA ASP A 69 -60.81 -36.20 48.13
C ASP A 69 -60.28 -36.57 46.71
N PRO A 70 -61.12 -36.54 45.65
CA PRO A 70 -60.74 -37.00 44.31
C PRO A 70 -59.66 -36.18 43.59
N GLU A 71 -59.53 -34.89 43.91
CA GLU A 71 -58.50 -34.02 43.33
C GLU A 71 -57.15 -34.31 43.97
N THR A 72 -57.13 -34.47 45.30
CA THR A 72 -55.91 -34.63 46.09
C THR A 72 -55.35 -36.06 46.01
N PHE A 73 -56.22 -37.07 45.90
CA PHE A 73 -55.86 -38.49 45.89
C PHE A 73 -56.06 -39.14 44.51
N SER A 74 -55.63 -38.45 43.45
CA SER A 74 -55.76 -38.86 42.04
C SER A 74 -54.46 -39.39 41.42
N GLY A 75 -54.54 -40.50 40.70
CA GLY A 75 -53.41 -41.09 39.96
C GLY A 75 -53.70 -42.51 39.48
N ASN A 76 -52.86 -43.03 38.58
CA ASN A 76 -53.07 -44.36 37.98
C ASN A 76 -53.11 -45.52 39.01
N TYR A 77 -52.55 -45.31 40.21
CA TYR A 77 -52.52 -46.28 41.30
C TYR A 77 -53.06 -45.71 42.63
N ALA A 78 -53.69 -44.53 42.61
CA ALA A 78 -54.31 -43.91 43.78
C ALA A 78 -55.78 -44.33 43.92
N GLN A 79 -56.48 -43.81 44.95
CA GLN A 79 -57.90 -44.09 45.18
C GLN A 79 -58.78 -43.63 44.01
N TRP A 80 -58.43 -42.50 43.38
CA TRP A 80 -59.15 -41.92 42.25
C TRP A 80 -58.29 -41.83 41.00
N LYS A 81 -58.93 -41.84 39.83
CA LYS A 81 -58.34 -41.58 38.50
C LYS A 81 -59.11 -40.46 37.82
N LEU A 82 -58.42 -39.39 37.42
CA LEU A 82 -59.00 -38.32 36.61
C LEU A 82 -59.37 -38.85 35.21
N LEU A 83 -60.59 -38.53 34.75
CA LEU A 83 -61.07 -38.86 33.41
C LEU A 83 -60.86 -37.69 32.45
N ASP A 84 -61.52 -36.55 32.69
CA ASP A 84 -61.34 -35.29 31.95
C ASP A 84 -62.10 -34.14 32.65
N SER A 85 -61.97 -32.93 32.13
CA SER A 85 -62.78 -31.75 32.46
C SER A 85 -64.22 -31.87 31.96
N CYS A 86 -65.14 -31.32 32.75
CA CYS A 86 -66.58 -31.36 32.51
C CYS A 86 -67.01 -30.31 31.48
N SER A 87 -67.64 -30.72 30.37
CA SER A 87 -68.21 -29.77 29.39
C SER A 87 -69.66 -29.37 29.75
N THR A 88 -69.95 -28.07 29.77
CA THR A 88 -71.30 -27.50 29.96
C THR A 88 -71.83 -27.00 28.61
N SER A 89 -72.84 -27.65 28.02
CA SER A 89 -73.44 -27.24 26.74
C SER A 89 -74.85 -26.67 26.93
N GLY A 90 -75.15 -25.54 26.26
CA GLY A 90 -76.52 -25.00 26.20
C GLY A 90 -76.72 -23.49 25.94
N GLY A 91 -75.74 -22.72 25.48
CA GLY A 91 -75.93 -21.31 25.09
C GLY A 91 -76.41 -21.15 23.64
N THR A 92 -77.38 -20.27 23.39
CA THR A 92 -77.75 -19.80 22.04
C THR A 92 -76.57 -19.05 21.41
N ASN A 93 -76.23 -19.37 20.16
CA ASN A 93 -75.10 -18.77 19.43
C ASN A 93 -75.22 -17.23 19.37
N GLN A 94 -74.20 -16.50 19.83
CA GLN A 94 -74.16 -15.04 19.70
C GLN A 94 -73.43 -14.66 18.42
N ALA A 95 -73.92 -13.64 17.73
CA ALA A 95 -73.23 -13.16 16.53
C ALA A 95 -71.89 -12.50 16.91
N PRO A 96 -70.85 -12.65 16.07
CA PRO A 96 -69.56 -12.03 16.32
C PRO A 96 -69.65 -10.50 16.21
N SER A 97 -68.63 -9.80 16.71
CA SER A 97 -68.45 -8.36 16.56
C SER A 97 -67.32 -8.08 15.57
N VAL A 98 -67.44 -7.00 14.79
CA VAL A 98 -66.40 -6.51 13.88
C VAL A 98 -66.31 -5.00 13.94
N THR A 99 -65.10 -4.46 13.92
CA THR A 99 -64.83 -3.02 13.81
C THR A 99 -63.72 -2.81 12.80
N LEU A 100 -64.03 -2.04 11.75
CA LEU A 100 -63.07 -1.63 10.75
C LEU A 100 -62.09 -0.63 11.41
N THR A 101 -60.79 -0.93 11.35
CA THR A 101 -59.72 -0.10 11.90
C THR A 101 -58.98 0.69 10.81
N ALA A 102 -59.07 0.26 9.55
CA ALA A 102 -58.58 0.99 8.39
C ALA A 102 -59.43 0.67 7.13
N PRO A 103 -59.61 1.63 6.20
CA PRO A 103 -59.17 3.04 6.30
C PRO A 103 -59.98 3.84 7.32
N LEU A 104 -59.45 4.97 7.79
CA LEU A 104 -60.19 5.93 8.62
C LEU A 104 -60.99 6.90 7.73
N ALA A 105 -62.12 7.43 8.21
CA ALA A 105 -62.93 8.40 7.46
C ALA A 105 -62.16 9.68 7.07
N THR A 106 -61.11 10.01 7.82
CA THR A 106 -60.23 11.16 7.59
C THR A 106 -59.04 10.87 6.68
N ALA A 107 -58.85 9.61 6.25
CA ALA A 107 -57.74 9.24 5.38
C ALA A 107 -57.83 9.97 4.03
N GLN A 108 -56.73 10.55 3.59
CA GLN A 108 -56.58 11.14 2.26
C GLN A 108 -56.00 10.07 1.34
N VAL A 109 -56.79 9.62 0.36
CA VAL A 109 -56.40 8.55 -0.58
C VAL A 109 -56.50 9.10 -2.00
N LYS A 110 -55.54 8.76 -2.86
CA LYS A 110 -55.52 9.13 -4.28
C LYS A 110 -55.81 7.91 -5.17
N ALA A 111 -56.43 8.15 -6.32
CA ALA A 111 -56.69 7.08 -7.29
C ALA A 111 -55.38 6.40 -7.73
N GLY A 112 -55.35 5.07 -7.70
CA GLY A 112 -54.18 4.24 -8.01
C GLY A 112 -53.41 3.71 -6.79
N GLU A 113 -53.61 4.28 -5.60
CA GLU A 113 -52.98 3.80 -4.36
C GLU A 113 -53.61 2.48 -3.88
N VAL A 114 -52.83 1.61 -3.23
CA VAL A 114 -53.37 0.40 -2.58
C VAL A 114 -53.82 0.75 -1.17
N VAL A 115 -55.13 0.67 -0.92
CA VAL A 115 -55.76 0.87 0.38
C VAL A 115 -55.89 -0.48 1.10
N THR A 116 -55.24 -0.61 2.25
CA THR A 116 -55.41 -1.78 3.12
C THR A 116 -56.64 -1.58 4.02
N LEU A 117 -57.63 -2.46 3.85
CA LEU A 117 -58.75 -2.60 4.76
C LEU A 117 -58.31 -3.52 5.90
N ALA A 118 -58.50 -3.09 7.14
CA ALA A 118 -58.18 -3.86 8.33
C ALA A 118 -59.35 -3.83 9.32
N ALA A 119 -59.59 -4.93 10.02
CA ALA A 119 -60.62 -4.99 11.05
C ALA A 119 -60.20 -5.82 12.26
N ASN A 120 -60.70 -5.43 13.42
CA ASN A 120 -60.69 -6.26 14.62
C ASN A 120 -62.04 -6.97 14.72
N ALA A 121 -62.02 -8.31 14.81
CA ALA A 121 -63.22 -9.10 15.01
C ALA A 121 -63.04 -10.06 16.18
N SER A 122 -64.10 -10.23 16.97
CA SER A 122 -64.14 -11.14 18.12
C SER A 122 -65.53 -11.73 18.30
N ASP A 123 -65.58 -12.97 18.74
CA ASP A 123 -66.80 -13.68 19.08
C ASP A 123 -66.78 -14.05 20.57
N ALA A 124 -67.93 -13.91 21.24
CA ALA A 124 -68.04 -14.01 22.70
C ALA A 124 -68.32 -15.45 23.18
N ASP A 125 -68.94 -16.30 22.35
CA ASP A 125 -69.28 -17.69 22.67
C ASP A 125 -68.77 -18.72 21.65
N GLY A 126 -67.87 -18.28 20.77
CA GLY A 126 -67.28 -19.06 19.70
C GLY A 126 -65.99 -18.45 19.17
N SER A 127 -65.71 -18.72 17.89
CA SER A 127 -64.56 -18.18 17.18
C SER A 127 -64.98 -17.55 15.86
N VAL A 128 -64.31 -16.47 15.45
CA VAL A 128 -64.57 -15.85 14.15
C VAL A 128 -64.04 -16.75 13.03
N ALA A 129 -64.93 -17.37 12.26
CA ALA A 129 -64.61 -18.21 11.12
C ALA A 129 -63.99 -17.41 9.96
N ARG A 130 -64.50 -16.20 9.69
CA ARG A 130 -63.92 -15.27 8.70
C ARG A 130 -64.43 -13.84 8.85
N VAL A 131 -63.65 -12.89 8.34
CA VAL A 131 -64.05 -11.50 8.11
C VAL A 131 -64.03 -11.23 6.61
N GLU A 132 -65.14 -10.75 6.09
CA GLU A 132 -65.31 -10.33 4.70
C GLU A 132 -65.22 -8.81 4.62
N PHE A 133 -64.42 -8.31 3.67
CA PHE A 133 -64.21 -6.89 3.41
C PHE A 133 -64.80 -6.51 2.06
N SER A 134 -65.65 -5.49 2.03
CA SER A 134 -66.33 -5.02 0.82
C SER A 134 -66.13 -3.52 0.59
N VAL A 135 -66.06 -3.11 -0.69
CA VAL A 135 -66.05 -1.71 -1.13
C VAL A 135 -67.26 -1.49 -2.04
N ASP A 136 -68.10 -0.52 -1.71
CA ASP A 136 -69.39 -0.22 -2.37
C ASP A 136 -70.31 -1.45 -2.49
N GLY A 137 -70.26 -2.31 -1.47
CA GLY A 137 -71.04 -3.55 -1.42
C GLY A 137 -70.47 -4.71 -2.24
N VAL A 138 -69.32 -4.54 -2.91
CA VAL A 138 -68.63 -5.61 -3.63
C VAL A 138 -67.53 -6.21 -2.76
N LEU A 139 -67.52 -7.54 -2.60
CA LEU A 139 -66.51 -8.26 -1.83
C LEU A 139 -65.13 -8.09 -2.48
N VAL A 140 -64.18 -7.53 -1.73
CA VAL A 140 -62.79 -7.31 -2.18
C VAL A 140 -61.85 -8.38 -1.67
N GLY A 141 -62.12 -8.93 -0.48
CA GLY A 141 -61.33 -10.00 0.09
C GLY A 141 -61.95 -10.54 1.37
N GLN A 142 -61.46 -11.70 1.79
CA GLN A 142 -61.85 -12.31 3.05
C GLN A 142 -60.60 -12.82 3.78
N ALA A 143 -60.62 -12.74 5.10
CA ALA A 143 -59.55 -13.24 5.96
C ALA A 143 -60.13 -14.20 7.00
N THR A 144 -59.56 -15.40 7.10
CA THR A 144 -60.01 -16.46 8.03
C THR A 144 -59.22 -16.51 9.32
N LYS A 145 -58.17 -15.67 9.46
CA LYS A 145 -57.34 -15.54 10.67
C LYS A 145 -56.92 -14.09 10.88
N ALA A 146 -56.75 -13.70 12.14
CA ALA A 146 -56.18 -12.40 12.51
C ALA A 146 -54.67 -12.34 12.22
N PRO A 147 -54.11 -11.16 11.86
CA PRO A 147 -54.80 -9.89 11.65
C PRO A 147 -55.66 -9.91 10.36
N TYR A 148 -56.94 -9.55 10.48
CA TYR A 148 -57.88 -9.58 9.36
C TYR A 148 -57.65 -8.36 8.48
N SER A 149 -57.26 -8.60 7.22
CA SER A 149 -57.04 -7.53 6.26
C SER A 149 -57.30 -7.96 4.82
N ALA A 150 -57.57 -6.99 3.97
CA ALA A 150 -57.67 -7.12 2.51
C ALA A 150 -57.14 -5.85 1.84
N ASN A 151 -56.59 -5.96 0.64
CA ASN A 151 -56.10 -4.80 -0.12
C ASN A 151 -57.07 -4.47 -1.26
N TRP A 152 -57.34 -3.18 -1.45
CA TRP A 152 -58.14 -2.65 -2.55
C TRP A 152 -57.35 -1.57 -3.28
N THR A 153 -57.36 -1.57 -4.61
CA THR A 153 -56.72 -0.48 -5.39
C THR A 153 -57.70 0.65 -5.58
N ALA A 154 -57.32 1.86 -5.18
CA ALA A 154 -58.19 3.01 -5.11
C ALA A 154 -58.65 3.48 -6.48
N THR A 155 -59.96 3.50 -6.71
CA THR A 155 -60.56 4.20 -7.86
C THR A 155 -61.07 5.56 -7.41
N LYS A 156 -61.16 6.50 -8.36
CA LYS A 156 -61.66 7.85 -8.08
C LYS A 156 -63.14 7.80 -7.71
N GLY A 157 -63.51 8.47 -6.63
CA GLY A 157 -64.90 8.58 -6.20
C GLY A 157 -65.05 8.53 -4.69
N THR A 158 -66.29 8.69 -4.23
CA THR A 158 -66.64 8.43 -2.84
C THR A 158 -66.97 6.94 -2.71
N HIS A 159 -66.24 6.25 -1.83
CA HIS A 159 -66.33 4.79 -1.66
C HIS A 159 -66.71 4.45 -0.21
N GLU A 160 -67.61 3.48 -0.04
CA GLU A 160 -67.97 2.91 1.27
C GLU A 160 -67.21 1.60 1.50
N PHE A 161 -66.32 1.60 2.48
CA PHE A 161 -65.56 0.44 2.92
C PHE A 161 -66.29 -0.22 4.09
N SER A 162 -66.40 -1.54 4.07
CA SER A 162 -67.12 -2.25 5.13
C SER A 162 -66.54 -3.61 5.44
N ALA A 163 -66.76 -4.06 6.67
CA ALA A 163 -66.42 -5.41 7.12
C ALA A 163 -67.60 -6.09 7.82
N VAL A 164 -67.69 -7.40 7.63
CA VAL A 164 -68.65 -8.30 8.28
C VAL A 164 -67.91 -9.56 8.74
N ALA A 165 -68.08 -9.97 10.00
CA ALA A 165 -67.53 -11.20 10.56
C ALA A 165 -68.59 -12.32 10.63
N PHE A 166 -68.15 -13.56 10.45
CA PHE A 166 -68.94 -14.77 10.58
C PHE A 166 -68.31 -15.65 11.66
N ASP A 167 -69.12 -16.26 12.52
CA ASP A 167 -68.63 -17.20 13.54
C ASP A 167 -68.60 -18.66 13.04
N ASP A 168 -68.07 -19.56 13.87
CA ASP A 168 -67.94 -20.99 13.62
C ASP A 168 -69.28 -21.75 13.61
N LYS A 169 -70.38 -21.12 14.01
CA LYS A 169 -71.74 -21.67 14.00
C LYS A 169 -72.68 -20.97 12.99
N GLY A 170 -72.14 -20.07 12.17
CA GLY A 170 -72.80 -19.42 11.06
C GLY A 170 -73.57 -18.13 11.37
N ALA A 171 -73.50 -17.55 12.58
CA ALA A 171 -74.06 -16.22 12.81
C ALA A 171 -73.11 -15.12 12.32
N VAL A 172 -73.70 -13.96 12.02
CA VAL A 172 -73.09 -12.89 11.23
C VAL A 172 -73.16 -11.58 12.01
N SER A 173 -72.03 -10.89 12.12
CA SER A 173 -71.96 -9.59 12.79
C SER A 173 -72.79 -8.52 12.07
N THR A 174 -73.15 -7.44 12.77
CA THR A 174 -73.61 -6.22 12.09
C THR A 174 -72.49 -5.62 11.25
N LYS A 175 -72.81 -5.15 10.03
CA LYS A 175 -71.87 -4.47 9.12
C LYS A 175 -71.27 -3.23 9.80
N ASN A 176 -69.95 -3.14 9.84
CA ASN A 176 -69.24 -1.92 10.22
C ASN A 176 -68.70 -1.25 8.96
N ALA A 177 -69.00 0.03 8.75
CA ALA A 177 -68.69 0.73 7.51
C ALA A 177 -68.12 2.13 7.75
N VAL A 178 -67.27 2.58 6.82
CA VAL A 178 -66.70 3.91 6.75
C VAL A 178 -66.73 4.41 5.32
N THR A 179 -67.08 5.67 5.11
CA THR A 179 -67.06 6.30 3.78
C THR A 179 -65.92 7.29 3.72
N LEU A 180 -65.11 7.23 2.65
CA LEU A 180 -64.10 8.24 2.35
C LEU A 180 -64.12 8.58 0.85
N THR A 181 -63.65 9.78 0.50
CA THR A 181 -63.57 10.23 -0.89
C THR A 181 -62.14 10.10 -1.40
N VAL A 182 -61.95 9.31 -2.44
CA VAL A 182 -60.70 9.17 -3.16
C VAL A 182 -60.60 10.30 -4.19
N SER A 183 -59.57 11.12 -4.03
CA SER A 183 -59.29 12.26 -4.90
C SER A 183 -58.53 11.83 -6.17
N ASP A 184 -58.49 12.71 -7.19
CA ASP A 184 -57.67 12.48 -8.39
C ASP A 184 -56.20 12.23 -7.99
N ALA A 185 -55.50 11.38 -8.74
CA ALA A 185 -54.05 11.41 -8.73
C ALA A 185 -53.65 12.86 -9.05
N GLY A 186 -52.93 13.52 -8.13
CA GLY A 186 -52.34 14.82 -8.41
C GLY A 186 -51.52 14.74 -9.70
N PRO A 187 -51.22 15.88 -10.35
CA PRO A 187 -50.33 15.87 -11.51
C PRO A 187 -49.07 15.05 -11.15
N ALA A 188 -48.62 14.22 -12.08
CA ALA A 188 -47.37 13.50 -11.91
C ALA A 188 -46.27 14.52 -11.55
N ASN A 189 -45.42 14.18 -10.58
CA ASN A 189 -44.31 15.03 -10.15
C ASN A 189 -43.58 15.57 -11.38
N GLN A 190 -43.53 16.90 -11.51
CA GLN A 190 -42.83 17.54 -12.61
C GLN A 190 -41.37 17.69 -12.20
N ALA A 191 -40.45 17.15 -13.02
CA ALA A 191 -39.03 17.33 -12.74
C ALA A 191 -38.66 18.82 -12.79
N PRO A 192 -37.70 19.28 -11.97
CA PRO A 192 -37.33 20.69 -11.90
C PRO A 192 -36.71 21.15 -13.23
N THR A 193 -36.78 22.45 -13.50
CA THR A 193 -36.01 23.08 -14.59
C THR A 193 -34.63 23.49 -14.07
N VAL A 194 -33.60 23.43 -14.93
CA VAL A 194 -32.25 23.91 -14.59
C VAL A 194 -31.50 24.47 -15.80
N ALA A 195 -30.82 25.59 -15.62
CA ALA A 195 -29.88 26.17 -16.57
C ALA A 195 -28.54 26.44 -15.89
N VAL A 196 -27.44 26.01 -16.51
CA VAL A 196 -26.08 26.29 -16.02
C VAL A 196 -25.51 27.52 -16.74
N ALA A 197 -24.76 28.33 -16.01
CA ALA A 197 -23.98 29.44 -16.54
C ALA A 197 -22.57 29.43 -15.94
N LEU A 198 -21.61 29.92 -16.73
CA LEU A 198 -20.21 30.05 -16.35
C LEU A 198 -19.87 31.52 -16.21
N SER A 199 -19.12 31.88 -15.16
CA SER A 199 -18.52 33.22 -15.03
C SER A 199 -17.55 33.57 -16.18
N ALA A 200 -16.95 32.56 -16.81
CA ALA A 200 -16.15 32.67 -18.02
C ALA A 200 -16.25 31.37 -18.86
N SER A 201 -16.35 31.49 -20.19
CA SER A 201 -16.37 30.35 -21.12
C SER A 201 -14.98 29.92 -21.59
N SER A 202 -13.96 30.74 -21.32
CA SER A 202 -12.56 30.42 -21.58
C SER A 202 -11.68 30.97 -20.45
N VAL A 203 -10.79 30.15 -19.92
CA VAL A 203 -9.82 30.50 -18.86
C VAL A 203 -8.51 29.77 -19.04
N ASP A 204 -7.45 30.19 -18.37
CA ASP A 204 -6.19 29.45 -18.33
C ASP A 204 -6.21 28.37 -17.23
N VAL A 205 -5.42 27.30 -17.38
CA VAL A 205 -5.22 26.30 -16.31
C VAL A 205 -4.82 26.98 -14.99
N GLY A 206 -5.46 26.58 -13.89
CA GLY A 206 -5.30 27.15 -12.55
C GLY A 206 -6.27 28.28 -12.23
N THR A 207 -7.05 28.76 -13.20
CA THR A 207 -8.05 29.80 -12.97
C THR A 207 -9.32 29.22 -12.34
N VAL A 208 -9.90 29.96 -11.39
CA VAL A 208 -11.21 29.62 -10.81
C VAL A 208 -12.33 30.15 -11.69
N VAL A 209 -13.24 29.28 -12.09
CA VAL A 209 -14.50 29.59 -12.77
C VAL A 209 -15.63 29.32 -11.78
N THR A 210 -16.43 30.33 -11.48
CA THR A 210 -17.69 30.13 -10.77
C THR A 210 -18.72 29.54 -11.74
N LEU A 211 -19.23 28.36 -11.39
CA LEU A 211 -20.39 27.71 -11.98
C LEU A 211 -21.63 28.20 -11.22
N SER A 212 -22.64 28.68 -11.93
CA SER A 212 -23.92 29.07 -11.35
C SER A 212 -25.05 28.31 -12.03
N ALA A 213 -26.08 27.96 -11.28
CA ALA A 213 -27.28 27.35 -11.84
C ALA A 213 -28.54 28.10 -11.41
N GLU A 214 -29.43 28.31 -12.37
CA GLU A 214 -30.80 28.73 -12.13
C GLU A 214 -31.68 27.49 -12.17
N ALA A 215 -32.19 27.06 -11.02
CA ALA A 215 -33.07 25.92 -10.91
C ALA A 215 -34.39 26.33 -10.25
N ALA A 216 -35.50 25.85 -10.82
CA ALA A 216 -36.84 26.11 -10.32
C ALA A 216 -37.71 24.88 -10.51
N ASP A 217 -38.55 24.60 -9.51
CA ASP A 217 -39.49 23.51 -9.55
C ASP A 217 -40.92 24.06 -9.56
N ALA A 218 -41.77 23.50 -10.42
CA ALA A 218 -43.08 24.08 -10.73
C ALA A 218 -44.18 23.63 -9.76
N ASP A 219 -44.04 22.45 -9.17
CA ASP A 219 -44.98 21.83 -8.25
C ASP A 219 -44.38 21.51 -6.87
N GLY A 220 -43.10 21.81 -6.65
CA GLY A 220 -42.43 21.64 -5.37
C GLY A 220 -41.24 22.58 -5.15
N SER A 221 -40.14 22.03 -4.66
CA SER A 221 -38.90 22.73 -4.33
C SER A 221 -37.68 21.94 -4.78
N VAL A 222 -36.65 22.64 -5.22
CA VAL A 222 -35.36 22.03 -5.57
C VAL A 222 -34.62 21.65 -4.29
N GLU A 223 -34.39 20.34 -4.09
CA GLU A 223 -33.65 19.79 -2.96
C GLU A 223 -32.15 20.10 -3.10
N LYS A 224 -31.59 19.94 -4.30
CA LYS A 224 -30.17 20.19 -4.59
C LYS A 224 -29.89 20.43 -6.07
N VAL A 225 -28.73 21.04 -6.33
CA VAL A 225 -28.12 21.13 -7.66
C VAL A 225 -26.71 20.53 -7.62
N ASP A 226 -26.48 19.52 -8.44
CA ASP A 226 -25.18 18.87 -8.65
C ASP A 226 -24.51 19.47 -9.89
N PHE A 227 -23.24 19.89 -9.80
CA PHE A 227 -22.47 20.44 -10.93
C PHE A 227 -21.50 19.40 -11.47
N TYR A 228 -21.46 19.26 -12.80
CA TYR A 228 -20.60 18.32 -13.50
C TYR A 228 -19.67 19.05 -14.46
N VAL A 229 -18.40 18.65 -14.50
CA VAL A 229 -17.40 19.13 -15.46
C VAL A 229 -16.66 17.92 -16.05
N GLY A 230 -16.59 17.81 -17.38
CA GLY A 230 -15.97 16.67 -18.05
C GLY A 230 -16.63 15.33 -17.73
N GLY A 231 -17.91 15.34 -17.35
CA GLY A 231 -18.66 14.14 -16.93
C GLY A 231 -18.46 13.73 -15.46
N ALA A 232 -17.59 14.40 -14.71
CA ALA A 232 -17.37 14.14 -13.28
C ALA A 232 -18.17 15.12 -12.40
N LEU A 233 -18.73 14.63 -11.30
CA LEU A 233 -19.37 15.47 -10.28
C LEU A 233 -18.28 16.28 -9.56
N VAL A 234 -18.35 17.61 -9.65
CA VAL A 234 -17.37 18.52 -9.03
C VAL A 234 -17.88 19.16 -7.73
N GLY A 235 -19.18 19.10 -7.48
CA GLY A 235 -19.77 19.56 -6.22
C GLY A 235 -21.29 19.66 -6.24
N THR A 236 -21.87 19.81 -5.06
CA THR A 236 -23.31 19.91 -4.84
C THR A 236 -23.63 21.19 -4.08
N SER A 237 -24.67 21.91 -4.49
CA SER A 237 -25.26 23.01 -3.73
C SER A 237 -26.70 22.69 -3.36
N ALA A 238 -27.00 22.70 -2.05
CA ALA A 238 -28.33 22.38 -1.52
C ALA A 238 -29.24 23.62 -1.33
N LYS A 239 -28.74 24.84 -1.59
CA LYS A 239 -29.51 26.09 -1.38
C LYS A 239 -29.17 27.14 -2.43
N ALA A 240 -30.20 27.88 -2.86
CA ALA A 240 -30.02 29.04 -3.73
C ALA A 240 -29.32 30.21 -2.98
N PRO A 241 -28.44 30.99 -3.64
CA PRO A 241 -28.00 30.85 -5.03
C PRO A 241 -27.12 29.61 -5.23
N TYR A 242 -27.43 28.82 -6.25
CA TYR A 242 -26.69 27.59 -6.53
C TYR A 242 -25.41 27.95 -7.27
N THR A 243 -24.31 28.07 -6.52
CA THR A 243 -23.00 28.42 -7.07
C THR A 243 -21.92 27.47 -6.57
N LEU A 244 -20.94 27.17 -7.42
CA LEU A 244 -19.75 26.40 -7.09
C LEU A 244 -18.52 27.03 -7.74
N ASN A 245 -17.45 27.22 -6.99
CA ASN A 245 -16.16 27.63 -7.55
C ASN A 245 -15.40 26.38 -8.03
N TYR A 246 -15.08 26.32 -9.31
CA TYR A 246 -14.34 25.24 -9.95
C TYR A 246 -12.99 25.75 -10.44
N THR A 247 -11.90 25.14 -9.99
CA THR A 247 -10.55 25.43 -10.51
C THR A 247 -10.29 24.59 -11.76
N ALA A 248 -9.98 25.23 -12.88
CA ALA A 248 -9.70 24.53 -14.13
C ALA A 248 -8.31 23.88 -14.07
N THR A 249 -8.21 22.57 -13.84
CA THR A 249 -6.94 21.87 -13.58
C THR A 249 -6.30 21.24 -14.82
N LYS A 250 -7.06 21.08 -15.91
CA LYS A 250 -6.58 20.45 -17.15
C LYS A 250 -6.96 21.28 -18.37
N ALA A 251 -5.99 21.49 -19.27
CA ALA A 251 -6.23 22.14 -20.56
C ALA A 251 -7.16 21.27 -21.43
N GLY A 252 -8.01 21.93 -22.22
CA GLY A 252 -8.94 21.26 -23.12
C GLY A 252 -10.34 21.86 -23.07
N SER A 253 -11.23 21.27 -23.88
CA SER A 253 -12.63 21.66 -23.96
C SER A 253 -13.45 20.76 -23.03
N LEU A 254 -13.96 21.31 -21.93
CA LEU A 254 -14.70 20.57 -20.91
C LEU A 254 -16.20 20.86 -21.06
N ALA A 255 -17.01 19.80 -21.13
CA ALA A 255 -18.46 19.92 -21.07
C ALA A 255 -18.90 20.15 -19.61
N VAL A 256 -19.73 21.16 -19.38
CA VAL A 256 -20.27 21.55 -18.07
C VAL A 256 -21.78 21.47 -18.11
N TYR A 257 -22.38 20.84 -17.11
CA TYR A 257 -23.83 20.87 -16.91
C TYR A 257 -24.17 20.81 -15.42
N ALA A 258 -25.40 21.19 -15.08
CA ALA A 258 -25.94 21.08 -13.75
C ALA A 258 -27.15 20.13 -13.75
N ARG A 259 -27.30 19.35 -12.68
CA ARG A 259 -28.47 18.48 -12.44
C ARG A 259 -29.24 19.02 -11.25
N ALA A 260 -30.49 19.42 -11.44
CA ALA A 260 -31.38 19.75 -10.33
C ALA A 260 -32.20 18.52 -9.93
N THR A 261 -32.38 18.30 -8.63
CA THR A 261 -33.25 17.25 -8.07
C THR A 261 -34.29 17.91 -7.16
N ASP A 262 -35.57 17.55 -7.31
CA ASP A 262 -36.67 18.05 -6.49
C ASP A 262 -36.85 17.27 -5.19
N ASN A 263 -37.71 17.77 -4.30
CA ASN A 263 -38.04 17.17 -3.01
C ASN A 263 -38.83 15.84 -3.08
N LEU A 264 -39.17 15.36 -4.28
CA LEU A 264 -39.81 14.07 -4.53
C LEU A 264 -38.91 13.12 -5.36
N GLY A 265 -37.68 13.53 -5.64
CA GLY A 265 -36.63 12.73 -6.26
C GLY A 265 -36.60 12.73 -7.80
N ALA A 266 -37.41 13.56 -8.49
CA ALA A 266 -37.22 13.71 -9.95
C ALA A 266 -36.08 14.69 -10.26
N ALA A 267 -35.40 14.46 -11.38
CA ALA A 267 -34.19 15.19 -11.72
C ALA A 267 -34.14 15.55 -13.21
N THR A 268 -33.55 16.71 -13.50
CA THR A 268 -33.32 17.22 -14.86
C THR A 268 -31.89 17.71 -14.99
N ASP A 269 -31.25 17.39 -16.13
CA ASP A 269 -29.95 17.92 -16.52
C ASP A 269 -30.13 19.18 -17.38
N SER A 270 -29.29 20.18 -17.16
CA SER A 270 -29.22 21.37 -18.01
C SER A 270 -28.65 21.02 -19.39
N ALA A 271 -28.81 21.93 -20.35
CA ALA A 271 -28.01 21.88 -21.56
C ALA A 271 -26.50 21.93 -21.23
N LEU A 272 -25.68 21.24 -22.04
CA LEU A 272 -24.23 21.32 -21.93
C LEU A 272 -23.75 22.73 -22.30
N THR A 273 -22.89 23.29 -21.47
CA THR A 273 -22.06 24.47 -21.79
C THR A 273 -20.60 24.03 -21.91
N THR A 274 -19.82 24.69 -22.76
CA THR A 274 -18.39 24.38 -22.92
C THR A 274 -17.53 25.38 -22.15
N LEU A 275 -16.62 24.85 -21.32
CA LEU A 275 -15.51 25.60 -20.73
C LEU A 275 -14.22 25.26 -21.50
N VAL A 276 -13.63 26.25 -22.16
CA VAL A 276 -12.33 26.10 -22.81
C VAL A 276 -11.22 26.46 -21.82
N VAL A 277 -10.45 25.47 -21.40
CA VAL A 277 -9.28 25.69 -20.56
C VAL A 277 -8.05 25.79 -21.45
N ASN A 278 -7.53 26.99 -21.64
CA ASN A 278 -6.33 27.24 -22.42
C ASN A 278 -5.13 26.63 -21.70
N GLY A 279 -4.29 25.93 -22.45
CA GLY A 279 -2.96 25.57 -21.97
C GLY A 279 -2.16 26.85 -21.75
N VAL A 280 -1.66 27.06 -20.55
CA VAL A 280 -0.57 28.02 -20.34
C VAL A 280 0.60 27.54 -21.20
N ALA A 281 1.33 28.44 -21.86
CA ALA A 281 2.62 28.10 -22.43
C ALA A 281 3.41 27.27 -21.40
N PRO A 282 4.11 26.19 -21.78
CA PRO A 282 4.75 25.32 -20.80
C PRO A 282 5.72 26.15 -19.97
N VAL A 283 5.29 26.51 -18.76
CA VAL A 283 6.21 26.77 -17.67
C VAL A 283 7.09 25.53 -17.65
N ALA A 284 8.40 25.70 -17.73
CA ALA A 284 9.33 24.57 -17.79
C ALA A 284 8.90 23.56 -16.72
N ASN A 285 8.39 22.40 -17.15
CA ASN A 285 7.88 21.41 -16.24
C ASN A 285 9.09 20.63 -15.73
N CYS A 286 9.78 21.19 -14.74
CA CYS A 286 10.95 20.57 -14.13
C CYS A 286 10.58 19.37 -13.23
N ARG A 287 9.34 18.85 -13.31
CA ARG A 287 8.88 17.73 -12.49
C ARG A 287 9.62 16.45 -12.88
N PRO A 288 10.25 15.74 -11.92
CA PRO A 288 10.82 14.42 -12.17
C PRO A 288 9.79 13.43 -12.74
N ASP A 289 10.21 12.59 -13.69
CA ASP A 289 9.34 11.61 -14.32
C ASP A 289 8.72 10.64 -13.31
N GLY A 290 7.41 10.44 -13.39
CA GLY A 290 6.63 9.63 -12.45
C GLY A 290 6.43 10.21 -11.04
N LEU A 291 6.84 11.46 -10.76
CA LEU A 291 6.53 12.13 -9.49
C LEU A 291 5.11 12.70 -9.51
N TYR A 292 4.29 12.35 -8.52
CA TYR A 292 2.97 12.90 -8.31
C TYR A 292 3.07 14.39 -7.96
N GLN A 293 2.15 15.18 -8.51
CA GLN A 293 1.92 16.57 -8.16
C GLN A 293 0.50 16.71 -7.63
N THR A 294 0.35 17.43 -6.51
CA THR A 294 -0.95 17.75 -5.95
C THR A 294 -1.80 18.55 -6.92
N GLU A 295 -3.01 18.08 -7.18
CA GLU A 295 -3.92 18.72 -8.13
C GLU A 295 -4.20 20.18 -7.72
N GLY A 296 -4.13 21.09 -8.70
CA GLY A 296 -4.39 22.52 -8.50
C GLY A 296 -3.27 23.30 -7.79
N VAL A 297 -2.17 22.65 -7.40
CA VAL A 297 -1.02 23.31 -6.75
C VAL A 297 0.10 23.53 -7.76
N GLN A 298 0.58 24.76 -7.91
CA GLN A 298 1.77 25.08 -8.70
C GLN A 298 3.03 24.84 -7.87
N VAL A 299 3.57 23.63 -7.94
CA VAL A 299 4.78 23.26 -7.19
C VAL A 299 6.02 23.82 -7.91
N PRO A 300 6.91 24.56 -7.22
CA PRO A 300 8.06 25.21 -7.84
C PRO A 300 9.24 24.23 -8.08
N TYR A 301 9.00 23.11 -8.78
CA TYR A 301 10.01 22.06 -9.01
C TYR A 301 11.32 22.61 -9.57
N CYS A 302 11.26 23.65 -10.41
CA CYS A 302 12.46 24.24 -11.02
C CYS A 302 13.45 24.87 -10.02
N THR A 303 13.09 25.03 -8.74
CA THR A 303 14.04 25.46 -7.70
C THR A 303 15.03 24.34 -7.35
N VAL A 304 14.64 23.08 -7.53
CA VAL A 304 15.44 21.90 -7.18
C VAL A 304 15.80 21.07 -8.43
N TYR A 305 14.98 21.13 -9.48
CA TYR A 305 15.13 20.31 -10.68
C TYR A 305 15.37 21.16 -11.95
N ASP A 306 16.02 20.57 -12.94
CA ASP A 306 16.17 21.12 -14.29
C ASP A 306 14.99 20.76 -15.20
N ALA A 307 15.02 21.21 -16.45
CA ALA A 307 13.93 21.01 -17.41
C ALA A 307 13.71 19.53 -17.79
N ASP A 308 14.69 18.66 -17.52
CA ASP A 308 14.62 17.22 -17.74
C ASP A 308 14.16 16.48 -16.47
N GLY A 309 13.84 17.19 -15.39
CA GLY A 309 13.49 16.60 -14.10
C GLY A 309 14.69 16.02 -13.35
N ARG A 310 15.92 16.42 -13.69
CA ARG A 310 17.13 16.04 -12.95
C ARG A 310 17.44 17.06 -11.87
N GLU A 311 17.97 16.58 -10.76
CA GLU A 311 18.20 17.39 -9.59
C GLU A 311 19.43 18.28 -9.76
N LYS A 312 19.30 19.54 -9.35
CA LYS A 312 20.37 20.53 -9.31
C LYS A 312 21.16 20.34 -8.02
N MET A 313 22.38 19.81 -8.15
CA MET A 313 23.29 19.53 -7.04
C MET A 313 24.68 20.15 -7.20
N GLY A 314 24.90 20.93 -8.26
CA GLY A 314 26.21 21.49 -8.61
C GLY A 314 26.85 20.74 -9.77
N VAL A 315 27.73 21.43 -10.51
CA VAL A 315 28.36 20.90 -11.74
C VAL A 315 29.32 19.74 -11.47
N ASP A 316 29.84 19.64 -10.26
CA ASP A 316 30.73 18.57 -9.81
C ASP A 316 30.01 17.47 -9.03
N HIS A 317 28.68 17.51 -8.98
CA HIS A 317 27.81 16.54 -8.32
C HIS A 317 26.66 16.06 -9.23
N PRO A 318 26.94 15.41 -10.37
CA PRO A 318 25.90 14.89 -11.27
C PRO A 318 25.17 13.64 -10.72
N ARG A 319 25.52 13.18 -9.50
CA ARG A 319 24.93 12.05 -8.78
C ARG A 319 24.80 12.40 -7.31
N ARG A 320 23.82 11.80 -6.63
CA ARG A 320 23.65 11.95 -5.19
C ARG A 320 24.75 11.22 -4.43
N VAL A 321 25.28 11.91 -3.43
CA VAL A 321 26.08 11.37 -2.32
C VAL A 321 25.36 11.77 -1.04
N ILE A 322 24.77 10.79 -0.35
CA ILE A 322 23.81 11.00 0.75
C ILE A 322 24.36 10.37 2.03
N GLY A 323 24.73 11.19 3.01
CA GLY A 323 25.23 10.70 4.29
C GLY A 323 24.18 10.77 5.39
N TYR A 324 23.94 9.66 6.10
CA TYR A 324 23.22 9.72 7.38
C TYR A 324 24.14 10.27 8.48
N PHE A 325 23.69 11.34 9.14
CA PHE A 325 24.33 11.96 10.30
C PHE A 325 23.53 11.60 11.56
N THR A 326 24.16 10.90 12.50
CA THR A 326 23.49 10.41 13.70
C THR A 326 23.58 11.39 14.87
N SER A 327 22.48 11.55 15.60
CA SER A 327 22.33 12.53 16.68
C SER A 327 23.05 12.15 17.97
N TRP A 328 23.34 10.85 18.15
CA TRP A 328 23.86 10.32 19.42
C TRP A 328 25.38 10.39 19.56
N ARG A 329 26.13 10.73 18.50
CA ARG A 329 27.60 10.96 18.57
C ARG A 329 27.94 12.40 18.97
N SER A 330 27.12 12.96 19.86
CA SER A 330 27.07 14.37 20.26
C SER A 330 27.73 14.66 21.61
N GLY A 331 28.50 13.69 22.13
CA GLY A 331 29.28 13.83 23.35
C GLY A 331 30.44 14.83 23.25
N ASP A 332 31.17 15.00 24.34
CA ASP A 332 32.30 15.94 24.43
C ASP A 332 33.67 15.26 24.27
N ASP A 333 33.71 13.92 24.22
CA ASP A 333 34.94 13.16 24.01
C ASP A 333 35.35 13.20 22.52
N PRO A 334 36.48 13.86 22.18
CA PRO A 334 36.93 13.97 20.79
C PRO A 334 37.34 12.63 20.14
N GLN A 335 37.46 11.54 20.91
CA GLN A 335 37.69 10.20 20.37
C GLN A 335 36.41 9.53 19.88
N ALA A 336 35.25 9.91 20.41
CA ALA A 336 33.96 9.25 20.14
C ALA A 336 32.93 10.15 19.46
N ALA A 337 33.07 11.48 19.57
CA ALA A 337 32.18 12.45 18.97
C ALA A 337 32.39 12.57 17.46
N TYR A 338 31.28 12.72 16.73
CA TYR A 338 31.26 13.09 15.32
C TYR A 338 30.20 14.19 15.15
N LEU A 339 30.65 15.41 14.88
CA LEU A 339 29.82 16.60 14.91
C LEU A 339 29.66 17.19 13.49
N VAL A 340 28.81 18.20 13.37
CA VAL A 340 28.50 18.85 12.08
C VAL A 340 29.74 19.44 11.38
N LYS A 341 30.75 19.85 12.15
CA LYS A 341 32.03 20.35 11.63
C LYS A 341 32.91 19.26 11.00
N ASP A 342 32.67 18.00 11.33
CA ASP A 342 33.47 16.85 10.89
C ASP A 342 32.94 16.25 9.57
N ILE A 343 31.73 16.65 9.15
CA ILE A 343 31.11 16.24 7.89
C ILE A 343 31.97 16.73 6.69
N PRO A 344 32.26 15.85 5.70
CA PRO A 344 32.98 16.25 4.49
C PRO A 344 32.06 16.97 3.48
N TRP A 345 31.58 18.16 3.84
CA TRP A 345 30.52 18.89 3.12
C TRP A 345 30.74 19.04 1.61
N GLU A 346 31.98 19.28 1.16
CA GLU A 346 32.30 19.45 -0.26
C GLU A 346 32.13 18.18 -1.11
N GLN A 347 31.93 17.03 -0.49
CA GLN A 347 31.79 15.72 -1.15
C GLN A 347 30.36 15.20 -1.11
N LEU A 348 29.46 15.90 -0.44
CA LEU A 348 28.08 15.48 -0.23
C LEU A 348 27.12 16.32 -1.04
N THR A 349 26.01 15.71 -1.41
CA THR A 349 24.85 16.41 -1.98
C THR A 349 23.73 16.56 -0.97
N HIS A 350 23.60 15.57 -0.06
CA HIS A 350 22.52 15.47 0.90
C HIS A 350 23.03 14.94 2.24
N ILE A 351 22.40 15.38 3.32
CA ILE A 351 22.55 14.85 4.66
C ILE A 351 21.17 14.51 5.20
N ASN A 352 21.01 13.26 5.63
CA ASN A 352 19.83 12.80 6.35
C ASN A 352 20.15 12.81 7.86
N TYR A 353 19.43 13.61 8.64
CA TYR A 353 19.63 13.66 10.09
C TYR A 353 18.85 12.53 10.77
N ALA A 354 19.57 11.62 11.43
CA ALA A 354 19.04 10.47 12.14
C ALA A 354 19.14 10.64 13.66
N PHE A 355 18.10 10.41 14.46
CA PHE A 355 16.70 10.35 14.05
C PHE A 355 15.87 11.37 14.80
N VAL A 356 14.73 11.69 14.19
CA VAL A 356 13.58 12.31 14.84
C VAL A 356 12.55 11.22 15.06
N SER A 357 11.88 11.25 16.21
CA SER A 357 10.86 10.24 16.55
C SER A 357 9.45 10.79 16.41
N ILE A 358 8.46 9.96 16.72
CA ILE A 358 7.06 10.37 16.85
C ILE A 358 6.73 10.35 18.33
N GLY A 359 6.33 11.50 18.88
CA GLY A 359 5.91 11.59 20.28
C GLY A 359 4.54 10.94 20.48
N SER A 360 4.17 10.66 21.73
CA SER A 360 2.86 10.05 22.06
C SER A 360 1.65 10.90 21.67
N ASP A 361 1.85 12.17 21.32
CA ASP A 361 0.80 13.02 20.77
C ASP A 361 0.65 12.87 19.24
N GLY A 362 1.44 12.03 18.58
CA GLY A 362 1.41 11.78 17.15
C GLY A 362 2.10 12.86 16.30
N LYS A 363 2.94 13.72 16.89
CA LYS A 363 3.76 14.69 16.15
C LYS A 363 5.21 14.25 16.07
N VAL A 364 5.95 14.84 15.13
CA VAL A 364 7.42 14.77 15.14
C VAL A 364 8.00 15.27 16.46
N ASN A 365 8.97 14.54 17.01
CA ASN A 365 9.49 14.72 18.35
C ASN A 365 11.02 14.72 18.37
N VAL A 366 11.59 15.71 19.05
CA VAL A 366 13.05 15.85 19.28
C VAL A 366 13.37 16.03 20.76
N GLY A 367 12.46 15.61 21.66
CA GLY A 367 12.59 15.79 23.10
C GLY A 367 12.30 17.21 23.56
N ASP A 368 12.75 17.56 24.78
CA ASP A 368 12.56 18.90 25.35
C ASP A 368 13.43 19.92 24.61
N VAL A 369 12.78 20.79 23.84
CA VAL A 369 13.43 21.84 23.05
C VAL A 369 13.98 22.99 23.91
N ASN A 370 13.62 23.05 25.19
CA ASN A 370 14.14 24.04 26.13
C ASN A 370 15.34 23.53 26.92
N ASP A 371 15.65 22.23 26.84
CA ASP A 371 16.84 21.68 27.47
C ASP A 371 18.10 22.19 26.74
N PRO A 372 18.99 22.94 27.42
CA PRO A 372 20.25 23.39 26.81
C PRO A 372 21.17 22.24 26.40
N ASN A 373 20.94 21.01 26.87
CA ASN A 373 21.70 19.83 26.47
C ASN A 373 21.05 19.03 25.33
N ASN A 374 19.87 19.45 24.84
CA ASN A 374 19.26 18.81 23.69
C ASN A 374 20.18 18.92 22.46
N ALA A 375 20.71 17.78 21.98
CA ALA A 375 21.67 17.77 20.88
C ALA A 375 21.08 18.30 19.56
N ALA A 376 19.77 18.19 19.34
CA ALA A 376 19.15 18.69 18.11
C ALA A 376 19.11 20.22 18.09
N VAL A 377 18.70 20.86 19.18
CA VAL A 377 18.33 22.30 19.16
C VAL A 377 18.93 23.18 20.25
N GLY A 378 19.52 22.60 21.30
CA GLY A 378 19.97 23.33 22.49
C GLY A 378 21.49 23.37 22.67
N LYS A 379 22.16 22.23 22.46
CA LYS A 379 23.57 22.02 22.80
C LYS A 379 24.51 22.82 21.88
N GLU A 380 25.64 23.24 22.44
CA GLU A 380 26.75 23.87 21.70
C GLU A 380 28.03 23.09 21.94
N TRP A 381 28.90 23.07 20.92
CA TRP A 381 30.18 22.39 20.98
C TRP A 381 31.32 23.32 20.56
N PRO A 382 32.48 23.27 21.21
CA PRO A 382 33.65 24.03 20.80
C PRO A 382 34.03 23.79 19.33
N GLY A 383 34.12 24.88 18.57
CA GLY A 383 34.49 24.87 17.16
C GLY A 383 33.39 24.44 16.20
N VAL A 384 32.16 24.19 16.67
CA VAL A 384 30.99 24.04 15.81
C VAL A 384 30.35 25.41 15.65
N GLU A 385 30.26 25.88 14.42
CA GLU A 385 29.70 27.19 14.11
C GLU A 385 28.18 27.11 13.99
N ILE A 386 27.50 28.06 14.62
CA ILE A 386 26.05 28.23 14.55
C ILE A 386 25.78 29.71 14.31
N ASP A 387 25.01 30.02 13.26
CA ASP A 387 24.57 31.37 12.97
C ASP A 387 23.63 31.87 14.11
N PRO A 388 24.03 32.90 14.87
CA PRO A 388 23.25 33.39 16.00
C PRO A 388 21.89 33.99 15.58
N THR A 389 21.68 34.29 14.29
CA THR A 389 20.42 34.85 13.80
C THR A 389 19.31 33.82 13.63
N LEU A 390 19.63 32.52 13.67
CA LEU A 390 18.66 31.43 13.51
C LEU A 390 17.67 31.33 14.68
N GLY A 391 18.08 31.73 15.89
CA GLY A 391 17.26 31.63 17.09
C GLY A 391 17.14 30.22 17.68
N PHE A 392 17.91 29.24 17.17
CA PHE A 392 18.05 27.88 17.70
C PHE A 392 19.51 27.40 17.52
N LYS A 393 19.91 26.38 18.31
CA LYS A 393 21.29 25.86 18.40
C LYS A 393 21.32 24.38 18.02
N GLY A 394 22.19 23.58 18.65
CA GLY A 394 22.31 22.16 18.40
C GLY A 394 22.78 21.82 17.00
N HIS A 395 22.61 20.56 16.63
CA HIS A 395 22.88 20.08 15.29
C HIS A 395 22.02 20.78 14.25
N PHE A 396 20.78 21.14 14.54
CA PHE A 396 19.91 21.81 13.58
C PHE A 396 20.43 23.20 13.24
N GLY A 397 20.84 23.99 14.24
CA GLY A 397 21.47 25.29 14.02
C GLY A 397 22.76 25.18 13.22
N ALA A 398 23.60 24.20 13.56
CA ALA A 398 24.85 23.95 12.84
C ALA A 398 24.61 23.49 11.39
N LEU A 399 23.68 22.55 11.14
CA LEU A 399 23.33 22.09 9.80
C LEU A 399 22.78 23.23 8.94
N ALA A 400 21.85 24.03 9.47
CA ALA A 400 21.32 25.22 8.80
C ALA A 400 22.42 26.25 8.46
N THR A 401 23.44 26.36 9.32
CA THR A 401 24.59 27.24 9.10
C THR A 401 25.52 26.71 7.99
N TYR A 402 25.87 25.44 8.04
CA TYR A 402 26.83 24.85 7.12
C TYR A 402 26.23 24.59 5.74
N LYS A 403 24.96 24.18 5.64
CA LYS A 403 24.31 23.95 4.34
C LYS A 403 24.31 25.18 3.43
N GLN A 404 24.18 26.38 4.01
CA GLN A 404 24.23 27.63 3.26
C GLN A 404 25.64 27.92 2.70
N LYS A 405 26.69 27.42 3.35
CA LYS A 405 28.08 27.59 2.89
C LYS A 405 28.44 26.66 1.75
N TYR A 406 27.89 25.45 1.77
CA TYR A 406 28.31 24.37 0.86
C TYR A 406 27.25 23.98 -0.18
N GLY A 407 26.03 24.49 -0.10
CA GLY A 407 24.96 24.16 -1.06
C GLY A 407 24.42 22.73 -0.95
N VAL A 408 24.62 22.08 0.19
CA VAL A 408 24.18 20.70 0.48
C VAL A 408 22.74 20.70 1.01
N LYS A 409 21.94 19.72 0.59
CA LYS A 409 20.56 19.59 1.09
C LYS A 409 20.51 18.82 2.40
N THR A 410 19.60 19.18 3.30
CA THR A 410 19.42 18.52 4.59
C THR A 410 17.98 18.05 4.74
N LEU A 411 17.79 16.75 5.01
CA LEU A 411 16.48 16.15 5.26
C LEU A 411 16.40 15.63 6.69
N ILE A 412 15.19 15.65 7.25
CA ILE A 412 14.92 15.09 8.57
C ILE A 412 14.45 13.64 8.41
N SER A 413 15.19 12.68 8.97
CA SER A 413 14.81 11.26 8.94
C SER A 413 14.00 10.91 10.18
N ILE A 414 12.78 10.42 9.97
CA ILE A 414 11.82 10.12 11.03
C ILE A 414 11.62 8.61 11.13
N GLY A 415 11.91 8.02 12.29
CA GLY A 415 11.75 6.59 12.56
C GLY A 415 13.07 5.87 12.79
N GLY A 416 13.43 4.99 11.87
CA GLY A 416 14.51 4.00 12.01
C GLY A 416 14.09 2.80 12.85
N TRP A 417 14.95 1.79 12.92
CA TRP A 417 14.65 0.51 13.59
C TRP A 417 14.15 0.64 15.04
N ALA A 418 14.76 1.51 15.85
CA ALA A 418 14.45 1.62 17.28
C ALA A 418 13.23 2.52 17.56
N GLU A 419 12.96 3.55 16.75
CA GLU A 419 11.94 4.57 17.00
C GLU A 419 10.78 4.54 16.00
N THR A 420 10.69 3.50 15.17
CA THR A 420 9.52 3.29 14.29
C THR A 420 8.23 3.10 15.12
N GLY A 421 8.24 2.26 16.15
CA GLY A 421 7.07 2.01 17.01
C GLY A 421 7.15 2.62 18.42
N GLY A 422 8.03 3.59 18.64
CA GLY A 422 8.21 4.22 19.94
C GLY A 422 9.20 5.40 19.89
N HIS A 423 9.56 5.93 21.05
CA HIS A 423 10.58 6.97 21.17
C HIS A 423 11.36 6.84 22.48
N PHE A 424 12.54 7.44 22.59
CA PHE A 424 13.27 7.49 23.86
C PHE A 424 12.88 8.69 24.72
N ASP A 425 12.66 8.45 26.02
CA ASP A 425 12.44 9.52 27.01
C ASP A 425 13.77 10.18 27.43
N ALA A 426 13.69 11.23 28.25
CA ALA A 426 14.86 11.96 28.73
C ALA A 426 15.83 11.13 29.59
N ASN A 427 15.41 9.96 30.09
CA ASN A 427 16.26 9.03 30.85
C ASN A 427 16.87 7.96 29.94
N GLY A 428 16.59 7.98 28.64
CA GLY A 428 17.02 6.97 27.68
C GLY A 428 16.19 5.69 27.70
N ASN A 429 15.02 5.68 28.37
CA ASN A 429 14.11 4.54 28.30
C ASN A 429 13.25 4.62 27.05
N ARG A 430 13.05 3.49 26.37
CA ARG A 430 12.11 3.42 25.24
C ARG A 430 10.66 3.47 25.75
N VAL A 431 9.89 4.42 25.24
CA VAL A 431 8.44 4.53 25.39
C VAL A 431 7.79 3.85 24.19
N ALA A 432 7.15 2.72 24.44
CA ALA A 432 6.44 1.93 23.42
C ALA A 432 5.01 2.45 23.24
N ASP A 433 4.82 3.50 22.45
CA ASP A 433 3.52 4.12 22.15
C ASP A 433 2.99 3.80 20.73
N GLY A 434 3.74 2.99 19.98
CA GLY A 434 3.38 2.47 18.68
C GLY A 434 3.83 3.33 17.51
N GLY A 435 4.39 4.53 17.73
CA GLY A 435 5.00 5.37 16.70
C GLY A 435 4.19 5.43 15.40
N PHE A 436 4.82 5.06 14.27
CA PHE A 436 4.15 5.00 12.98
C PHE A 436 2.94 4.05 12.98
N TYR A 437 3.02 2.87 13.59
CA TYR A 437 1.95 1.87 13.54
C TYR A 437 0.61 2.41 14.07
N THR A 438 0.62 3.13 15.20
CA THR A 438 -0.60 3.70 15.80
C THR A 438 -0.97 5.05 15.18
N MET A 439 0.02 5.83 14.74
CA MET A 439 -0.18 7.09 14.03
C MET A 439 -0.84 6.87 12.66
N THR A 440 -0.51 5.80 11.92
CA THR A 440 -1.10 5.52 10.60
C THR A 440 -2.35 4.66 10.69
N THR A 441 -2.45 3.77 11.68
CA THR A 441 -3.48 2.71 11.69
C THR A 441 -4.15 2.57 13.06
N ASN A 442 -5.48 2.69 13.09
CA ASN A 442 -6.29 2.49 14.28
C ASN A 442 -6.25 1.03 14.76
N ALA A 443 -6.65 0.80 16.00
CA ALA A 443 -6.68 -0.54 16.59
C ALA A 443 -7.65 -1.51 15.89
N ASP A 444 -8.68 -0.98 15.19
CA ASP A 444 -9.63 -1.76 14.40
C ASP A 444 -9.16 -2.04 12.97
N GLY A 445 -7.96 -1.58 12.60
CA GLY A 445 -7.38 -1.73 11.27
C GLY A 445 -7.77 -0.64 10.28
N SER A 446 -8.64 0.31 10.64
CA SER A 446 -8.93 1.46 9.79
C SER A 446 -7.76 2.45 9.74
N ILE A 447 -7.67 3.24 8.66
CA ILE A 447 -6.64 4.26 8.50
C ILE A 447 -6.91 5.40 9.51
N ASN A 448 -5.87 5.84 10.22
CA ASN A 448 -5.95 6.93 11.18
C ASN A 448 -5.71 8.30 10.51
N HIS A 449 -6.65 8.73 9.66
CA HIS A 449 -6.52 9.96 8.87
C HIS A 449 -6.22 11.21 9.74
N ALA A 450 -6.84 11.31 10.92
CA ALA A 450 -6.65 12.46 11.81
C ALA A 450 -5.23 12.55 12.36
N ALA A 451 -4.62 11.42 12.73
CA ALA A 451 -3.25 11.40 13.21
C ALA A 451 -2.24 11.58 12.07
N ILE A 452 -2.48 11.00 10.89
CA ILE A 452 -1.67 11.25 9.67
C ILE A 452 -1.64 12.74 9.33
N GLU A 453 -2.80 13.40 9.30
CA GLU A 453 -2.90 14.85 9.05
C GLU A 453 -2.12 15.67 10.09
N LYS A 454 -2.25 15.30 11.37
CA LYS A 454 -1.53 15.96 12.48
C LYS A 454 -0.01 15.78 12.35
N PHE A 455 0.43 14.56 12.06
CA PHE A 455 1.83 14.23 11.85
C PHE A 455 2.41 15.01 10.67
N ALA A 456 1.77 14.95 9.50
CA ALA A 456 2.24 15.63 8.30
C ALA A 456 2.32 17.15 8.47
N ALA A 457 1.33 17.75 9.14
CA ALA A 457 1.38 19.18 9.49
C ALA A 457 2.57 19.51 10.42
N SER A 458 2.83 18.67 11.41
CA SER A 458 3.97 18.86 12.32
C SER A 458 5.32 18.69 11.64
N ALA A 459 5.43 17.78 10.66
CA ALA A 459 6.64 17.60 9.86
C ALA A 459 6.93 18.87 9.02
N VAL A 460 5.90 19.43 8.38
CA VAL A 460 6.02 20.71 7.65
C VAL A 460 6.42 21.87 8.58
N GLU A 461 5.84 21.94 9.78
CA GLU A 461 6.23 22.94 10.78
C GLU A 461 7.72 22.81 11.16
N MET A 462 8.19 21.58 11.40
CA MET A 462 9.57 21.30 11.77
C MET A 462 10.56 21.71 10.68
N ILE A 463 10.35 21.31 9.42
CA ILE A 463 11.28 21.65 8.33
C ILE A 463 11.34 23.15 8.08
N ARG A 464 10.20 23.87 8.18
CA ARG A 464 10.16 25.34 8.04
C ARG A 464 10.87 26.04 9.19
N LYS A 465 10.65 25.58 10.42
CA LYS A 465 11.25 26.13 11.64
C LYS A 465 12.77 25.98 11.61
N TYR A 466 13.26 24.79 11.29
CA TYR A 466 14.68 24.45 11.39
C TYR A 466 15.43 24.44 10.05
N LYS A 467 14.81 24.94 8.98
CA LYS A 467 15.43 25.17 7.65
C LYS A 467 15.92 23.91 6.94
N PHE A 468 15.18 22.80 7.07
CA PHE A 468 15.41 21.57 6.28
C PHE A 468 14.77 21.67 4.90
N ASP A 469 15.32 20.96 3.92
CA ASP A 469 14.83 20.95 2.52
C ASP A 469 13.80 19.84 2.26
N GLY A 470 13.53 19.00 3.25
CA GLY A 470 12.61 17.89 3.08
C GLY A 470 12.52 16.95 4.27
N VAL A 471 11.70 15.92 4.08
CA VAL A 471 11.44 14.86 5.05
C VAL A 471 11.81 13.53 4.43
N ASP A 472 12.50 12.70 5.21
CA ASP A 472 12.82 11.31 4.91
C ASP A 472 12.04 10.41 5.89
N ILE A 473 11.16 9.56 5.36
CA ILE A 473 10.38 8.63 6.20
C ILE A 473 11.14 7.30 6.27
N ASP A 474 11.54 6.91 7.48
CA ASP A 474 12.23 5.66 7.75
C ASP A 474 11.32 4.76 8.60
N TYR A 475 10.24 4.29 7.98
CA TYR A 475 9.24 3.43 8.62
C TYR A 475 9.64 1.96 8.45
N GLU A 476 10.10 1.33 9.53
CA GLU A 476 10.60 -0.05 9.58
C GLU A 476 9.68 -1.04 10.35
N TYR A 477 8.67 -1.69 9.75
CA TYR A 477 8.27 -1.63 8.34
C TYR A 477 6.74 -1.71 8.16
N PRO A 478 6.16 -0.98 7.18
CA PRO A 478 4.74 -1.09 6.82
C PRO A 478 4.46 -2.33 5.95
N THR A 479 4.92 -3.51 6.38
CA THR A 479 4.77 -4.77 5.65
C THR A 479 3.73 -5.68 6.29
N SER A 480 3.06 -6.49 5.49
CA SER A 480 2.11 -7.50 5.97
C SER A 480 2.74 -8.85 6.36
N MET A 481 4.06 -8.99 6.22
CA MET A 481 4.83 -10.16 6.68
C MET A 481 4.77 -10.27 8.21
N ALA A 482 4.54 -11.47 8.74
CA ALA A 482 4.55 -11.70 10.19
C ALA A 482 5.99 -11.70 10.74
N GLY A 483 6.20 -11.13 11.93
CA GLY A 483 7.50 -11.09 12.60
C GLY A 483 8.52 -10.13 11.98
N ALA A 484 8.09 -9.21 11.12
CA ALA A 484 8.98 -8.38 10.30
C ALA A 484 9.38 -7.03 10.92
N GLY A 485 8.59 -6.50 11.86
CA GLY A 485 8.92 -5.26 12.57
C GLY A 485 9.90 -5.51 13.72
N ASN A 486 10.37 -4.43 14.34
CA ASN A 486 11.15 -4.53 15.58
C ASN A 486 10.38 -5.37 16.62
N PRO A 487 11.02 -6.35 17.30
CA PRO A 487 10.38 -7.20 18.30
C PRO A 487 9.65 -6.43 19.42
N ASP A 488 10.14 -5.24 19.78
CA ASP A 488 9.50 -4.37 20.77
C ASP A 488 8.17 -3.76 20.26
N ASP A 489 7.95 -3.76 18.95
CA ASP A 489 6.77 -3.23 18.29
C ASP A 489 5.72 -4.30 17.98
N LYS A 490 6.01 -5.57 18.30
CA LYS A 490 5.14 -6.74 18.04
C LYS A 490 3.69 -6.51 18.48
N GLY A 491 3.48 -5.90 19.64
CA GLY A 491 2.16 -5.60 20.18
C GLY A 491 1.34 -4.60 19.35
N PHE A 492 2.00 -3.75 18.57
CA PHE A 492 1.36 -2.75 17.70
C PHE A 492 1.24 -3.25 16.27
N MET A 493 2.33 -3.81 15.73
CA MET A 493 2.45 -4.14 14.31
C MET A 493 1.69 -5.41 13.92
N GLU A 494 1.74 -6.48 14.73
CA GLU A 494 1.15 -7.78 14.35
C GLU A 494 -0.36 -7.70 14.14
N PRO A 495 -1.14 -7.05 15.03
CA PRO A 495 -2.58 -6.89 14.81
C PRO A 495 -2.93 -6.03 13.58
N ARG A 496 -1.97 -5.22 13.09
CA ARG A 496 -2.19 -4.23 12.03
C ARG A 496 -1.67 -4.66 10.67
N ARG A 497 -0.87 -5.74 10.57
CA ARG A 497 -0.12 -6.11 9.37
C ARG A 497 -0.93 -6.12 8.06
N ALA A 498 -2.20 -6.53 8.10
CA ALA A 498 -3.07 -6.57 6.91
C ALA A 498 -3.50 -5.17 6.41
N TYR A 499 -3.30 -4.12 7.21
CA TYR A 499 -3.77 -2.75 6.97
C TYR A 499 -2.63 -1.74 6.84
N LEU A 500 -1.40 -2.13 7.21
CA LEU A 500 -0.25 -1.22 7.24
C LEU A 500 0.04 -0.59 5.89
N TRP A 501 0.01 -1.39 4.81
CA TRP A 501 0.33 -0.88 3.48
C TRP A 501 -0.65 0.21 3.00
N ALA A 502 -1.96 -0.03 3.15
CA ALA A 502 -2.98 0.97 2.82
C ALA A 502 -2.85 2.24 3.68
N SER A 503 -2.48 2.09 4.95
CA SER A 503 -2.25 3.24 5.84
C SER A 503 -0.98 4.01 5.46
N TYR A 504 0.05 3.31 4.98
CA TYR A 504 1.28 3.92 4.48
C TYR A 504 1.06 4.66 3.16
N GLN A 505 0.25 4.11 2.24
CA GLN A 505 -0.18 4.83 1.03
C GLN A 505 -0.84 6.17 1.37
N GLU A 506 -1.70 6.20 2.38
CA GLU A 506 -2.33 7.44 2.83
C GLU A 506 -1.33 8.41 3.46
N LEU A 507 -0.43 7.92 4.33
CA LEU A 507 0.63 8.75 4.90
C LEU A 507 1.45 9.45 3.82
N MET A 508 1.91 8.71 2.82
CA MET A 508 2.78 9.24 1.76
C MET A 508 2.04 10.21 0.85
N ARG A 509 0.75 9.96 0.56
CA ARG A 509 -0.11 10.90 -0.17
C ARG A 509 -0.26 12.23 0.60
N VAL A 510 -0.66 12.15 1.87
CA VAL A 510 -0.90 13.35 2.70
C VAL A 510 0.38 14.16 2.91
N LEU A 511 1.53 13.50 3.17
CA LEU A 511 2.82 14.18 3.27
C LEU A 511 3.17 14.93 1.98
N ARG A 512 3.04 14.28 0.81
CA ARG A 512 3.32 14.91 -0.48
C ARG A 512 2.42 16.13 -0.71
N GLU A 513 1.14 16.02 -0.40
CA GLU A 513 0.19 17.12 -0.55
C GLU A 513 0.49 18.30 0.36
N LYS A 514 0.85 18.05 1.62
CA LYS A 514 1.26 19.11 2.56
C LYS A 514 2.57 19.76 2.13
N LEU A 515 3.53 18.98 1.66
CA LEU A 515 4.82 19.49 1.19
C LEU A 515 4.66 20.29 -0.10
N ASP A 516 3.81 19.88 -1.04
CA ASP A 516 3.50 20.63 -2.26
C ASP A 516 2.85 21.98 -1.94
N GLN A 517 1.86 21.98 -1.04
CA GLN A 517 1.22 23.21 -0.58
C GLN A 517 2.21 24.15 0.11
N ALA A 518 3.06 23.61 0.98
CA ALA A 518 4.12 24.39 1.63
C ALA A 518 5.12 24.92 0.60
N SER A 519 5.45 24.12 -0.40
CA SER A 519 6.39 24.50 -1.46
C SER A 519 5.88 25.67 -2.29
N ALA A 520 4.61 25.62 -2.69
CA ALA A 520 3.96 26.70 -3.42
C ALA A 520 3.87 27.99 -2.60
N GLN A 521 3.62 27.89 -1.28
CA GLN A 521 3.59 29.03 -0.36
C GLN A 521 4.96 29.68 -0.18
N ASP A 522 6.02 28.86 -0.10
CA ASP A 522 7.35 29.32 0.24
C ASP A 522 8.22 29.62 -0.99
N GLY A 523 7.74 29.26 -2.19
CA GLY A 523 8.49 29.44 -3.44
C GLY A 523 9.71 28.52 -3.55
N HIS A 524 9.69 27.38 -2.88
CA HIS A 524 10.79 26.41 -2.81
C HIS A 524 10.24 24.99 -2.74
N HIS A 525 10.72 24.07 -3.59
CA HIS A 525 10.29 22.68 -3.55
C HIS A 525 10.88 21.92 -2.36
N TYR A 526 10.03 21.42 -1.46
CA TYR A 526 10.40 20.52 -0.38
C TYR A 526 10.35 19.05 -0.80
N MET A 527 11.41 18.32 -0.49
CA MET A 527 11.60 16.93 -0.89
C MET A 527 10.90 15.95 0.07
N LEU A 528 10.37 14.87 -0.48
CA LEU A 528 9.87 13.70 0.26
C LEU A 528 10.65 12.47 -0.18
N THR A 529 11.33 11.83 0.75
CA THR A 529 12.14 10.63 0.51
C THR A 529 11.82 9.55 1.51
N ILE A 530 12.33 8.35 1.29
CA ILE A 530 12.26 7.26 2.27
C ILE A 530 13.59 6.51 2.31
N ALA A 531 13.86 5.91 3.47
CA ALA A 531 14.68 4.71 3.56
C ALA A 531 13.77 3.50 3.29
N ALA A 532 14.09 2.72 2.25
CA ALA A 532 13.29 1.58 1.82
C ALA A 532 14.03 0.26 2.04
N PRO A 533 13.31 -0.84 2.36
CA PRO A 533 13.94 -2.14 2.50
C PRO A 533 14.46 -2.65 1.15
N SER A 534 15.58 -3.38 1.20
CA SER A 534 16.13 -4.13 0.07
C SER A 534 15.73 -5.62 0.07
N SER A 535 15.18 -6.10 1.19
CA SER A 535 14.82 -7.50 1.38
C SER A 535 13.59 -7.91 0.57
N GLY A 536 13.76 -8.91 -0.30
CA GLY A 536 12.65 -9.55 -1.01
C GLY A 536 11.63 -10.23 -0.10
N TYR A 537 11.98 -10.54 1.16
CA TYR A 537 11.03 -11.01 2.16
C TYR A 537 10.09 -9.88 2.59
N LEU A 538 10.62 -8.72 3.00
CA LEU A 538 9.82 -7.56 3.42
C LEU A 538 8.92 -7.05 2.29
N LEU A 539 9.51 -6.87 1.10
CA LEU A 539 8.83 -6.33 -0.08
C LEU A 539 7.67 -7.22 -0.58
N ARG A 540 7.67 -8.51 -0.27
CA ARG A 540 6.56 -9.42 -0.59
C ARG A 540 5.25 -9.05 0.12
N GLY A 541 5.35 -8.43 1.30
CA GLY A 541 4.23 -7.94 2.08
C GLY A 541 3.87 -6.47 1.83
N MET A 542 4.53 -5.81 0.87
CA MET A 542 4.40 -4.38 0.53
C MET A 542 3.82 -4.17 -0.88
N GLU A 543 2.98 -5.11 -1.30
CA GLU A 543 2.23 -5.09 -2.56
C GLU A 543 3.10 -4.76 -3.80
N THR A 544 2.92 -3.57 -4.38
CA THR A 544 3.62 -3.09 -5.58
C THR A 544 4.46 -1.84 -5.34
N PHE A 545 4.64 -1.45 -4.09
CA PHE A 545 5.34 -0.22 -3.73
C PHE A 545 4.80 1.05 -4.42
N ASP A 546 3.49 1.15 -4.64
CA ASP A 546 2.87 2.26 -5.38
C ASP A 546 2.96 3.64 -4.71
N VAL A 547 3.55 3.71 -3.51
CA VAL A 547 3.93 4.98 -2.85
C VAL A 547 5.12 5.66 -3.53
N THR A 548 5.88 4.97 -4.39
CA THR A 548 7.03 5.55 -5.09
C THR A 548 6.67 6.79 -5.89
N LYS A 549 5.45 6.90 -6.41
CA LYS A 549 4.96 8.09 -7.10
C LYS A 549 5.01 9.35 -6.24
N TYR A 550 4.97 9.25 -4.91
CA TYR A 550 5.01 10.41 -4.02
C TYR A 550 6.43 10.88 -3.67
N LEU A 551 7.46 10.12 -4.07
CA LEU A 551 8.83 10.32 -3.60
C LEU A 551 9.68 11.11 -4.58
N ASP A 552 10.42 12.10 -4.13
CA ASP A 552 11.49 12.70 -4.92
C ASP A 552 12.51 11.63 -5.33
N TYR A 553 12.94 10.81 -4.37
CA TYR A 553 13.75 9.62 -4.60
C TYR A 553 13.62 8.62 -3.44
N VAL A 554 14.11 7.39 -3.67
CA VAL A 554 14.23 6.34 -2.65
C VAL A 554 15.69 6.07 -2.30
N ASN A 555 15.98 5.94 -1.00
CA ASN A 555 17.24 5.41 -0.49
C ASN A 555 17.04 3.93 -0.15
N ILE A 556 17.56 3.02 -0.98
CA ILE A 556 17.42 1.59 -0.72
C ILE A 556 18.44 1.17 0.34
N MET A 557 17.99 0.61 1.45
CA MET A 557 18.86 0.04 2.49
C MET A 557 19.43 -1.30 2.04
N SER A 558 20.28 -1.28 1.01
CA SER A 558 20.95 -2.47 0.45
C SER A 558 22.17 -2.91 1.25
N TYR A 559 22.00 -2.90 2.56
CA TYR A 559 22.89 -3.39 3.61
C TYR A 559 22.03 -4.05 4.69
N ASP A 560 22.65 -4.64 5.71
CA ASP A 560 21.97 -5.51 6.68
C ASP A 560 21.20 -6.66 5.99
N LEU A 561 21.74 -7.16 4.88
CA LEU A 561 21.23 -8.33 4.17
C LEU A 561 21.54 -9.63 4.94
N HIS A 562 22.69 -9.65 5.63
CA HIS A 562 23.12 -10.72 6.52
C HIS A 562 23.73 -10.13 7.80
N GLY A 563 23.41 -10.72 8.94
CA GLY A 563 23.92 -10.30 10.25
C GLY A 563 23.57 -11.28 11.36
N ALA A 564 24.08 -11.02 12.57
CA ALA A 564 24.02 -11.95 13.70
C ALA A 564 22.61 -12.25 14.24
N TRP A 565 21.55 -11.62 13.72
CA TRP A 565 20.17 -11.99 14.01
C TRP A 565 19.83 -13.42 13.53
N ASN A 566 20.57 -13.95 12.55
CA ASN A 566 20.50 -15.35 12.14
C ASN A 566 21.89 -16.01 12.13
N ASP A 567 21.95 -17.32 11.93
CA ASP A 567 23.20 -18.10 11.93
C ASP A 567 23.83 -18.29 10.55
N HIS A 568 23.36 -17.59 9.52
CA HIS A 568 23.88 -17.63 8.16
C HIS A 568 24.98 -16.59 7.97
N VAL A 569 26.24 -17.04 7.88
CA VAL A 569 27.39 -16.13 7.76
C VAL A 569 27.51 -15.66 6.31
N GLY A 570 27.38 -14.35 6.08
CA GLY A 570 27.32 -13.78 4.75
C GLY A 570 27.74 -12.32 4.68
N HIS A 571 27.73 -11.78 3.46
CA HIS A 571 28.03 -10.37 3.20
C HIS A 571 26.90 -9.46 3.67
N ASN A 572 27.23 -8.41 4.42
CA ASN A 572 26.30 -7.38 4.87
C ASN A 572 25.60 -6.68 3.69
N ALA A 573 26.33 -6.43 2.61
CA ALA A 573 25.88 -5.63 1.46
C ALA A 573 26.49 -6.15 0.14
N ALA A 574 26.14 -7.37 -0.27
CA ALA A 574 26.56 -7.89 -1.58
C ALA A 574 25.95 -7.06 -2.72
N LEU A 575 26.77 -6.67 -3.72
CA LEU A 575 26.26 -6.03 -4.93
C LEU A 575 25.47 -7.03 -5.79
N TYR A 576 26.00 -8.24 -5.97
CA TYR A 576 25.42 -9.27 -6.82
C TYR A 576 25.22 -10.59 -6.08
N ASP A 577 24.29 -11.38 -6.63
CA ASP A 577 24.16 -12.79 -6.27
C ASP A 577 25.41 -13.60 -6.71
N THR A 578 25.75 -14.62 -5.91
CA THR A 578 26.86 -15.55 -6.20
C THR A 578 26.38 -16.96 -6.53
N GLY A 579 25.08 -17.24 -6.44
CA GLY A 579 24.48 -18.57 -6.49
C GLY A 579 24.80 -19.43 -5.28
N LYS A 580 25.42 -18.87 -4.24
CA LYS A 580 25.94 -19.59 -3.07
C LYS A 580 25.45 -19.04 -1.73
N ASP A 581 24.56 -18.06 -1.73
CA ASP A 581 23.98 -17.52 -0.51
C ASP A 581 23.38 -18.65 0.34
N SER A 582 23.91 -18.82 1.56
CA SER A 582 23.58 -19.97 2.41
C SER A 582 22.15 -19.94 2.94
N GLU A 583 21.55 -18.75 3.06
CA GLU A 583 20.17 -18.57 3.51
C GLU A 583 19.21 -18.90 2.36
N LEU A 584 19.45 -18.34 1.18
CA LEU A 584 18.64 -18.64 -0.02
C LEU A 584 18.72 -20.12 -0.41
N ALA A 585 19.89 -20.75 -0.24
CA ALA A 585 20.06 -22.18 -0.44
C ALA A 585 19.24 -23.01 0.56
N GLN A 586 19.23 -22.65 1.85
CA GLN A 586 18.44 -23.34 2.88
C GLN A 586 16.93 -23.29 2.58
N TRP A 587 16.45 -22.17 2.04
CA TRP A 587 15.06 -21.98 1.61
C TRP A 587 14.76 -22.53 0.21
N ASN A 588 15.71 -23.24 -0.41
CA ASN A 588 15.60 -23.83 -1.74
C ASN A 588 15.20 -22.81 -2.83
N VAL A 589 15.62 -21.56 -2.70
CA VAL A 589 15.31 -20.49 -3.68
C VAL A 589 15.93 -20.84 -5.03
N TYR A 590 17.22 -21.17 -5.07
CA TYR A 590 17.91 -21.55 -6.31
C TYR A 590 17.36 -22.84 -6.94
N GLY A 591 16.87 -23.79 -6.13
CA GLY A 591 16.38 -25.08 -6.60
C GLY A 591 14.91 -25.08 -7.03
N THR A 592 14.15 -24.05 -6.68
CA THR A 592 12.73 -23.94 -7.02
C THR A 592 12.57 -23.32 -8.40
N ALA A 593 12.18 -24.12 -9.40
CA ALA A 593 12.15 -23.73 -10.81
C ALA A 593 11.42 -22.41 -11.11
N GLN A 594 10.37 -22.09 -10.35
CA GLN A 594 9.60 -20.87 -10.54
C GLN A 594 10.37 -19.58 -10.22
N TYR A 595 11.42 -19.65 -9.39
CA TYR A 595 12.31 -18.52 -9.11
C TYR A 595 13.38 -18.32 -10.19
N GLY A 596 13.47 -19.21 -11.18
CA GLY A 596 14.38 -19.03 -12.33
C GLY A 596 15.86 -18.95 -11.97
N GLY A 597 16.26 -19.45 -10.79
CA GLY A 597 17.62 -19.34 -10.28
C GLY A 597 18.01 -17.92 -9.81
N ILE A 598 17.06 -17.00 -9.68
CA ILE A 598 17.31 -15.62 -9.22
C ILE A 598 17.48 -15.58 -7.70
N GLY A 599 18.66 -15.18 -7.23
CA GLY A 599 18.94 -14.84 -5.84
C GLY A 599 18.69 -13.35 -5.56
N TYR A 600 18.00 -13.03 -4.46
CA TYR A 600 17.45 -11.68 -4.22
C TYR A 600 18.07 -10.92 -3.04
N LEU A 601 18.98 -11.52 -2.27
CA LEU A 601 19.67 -10.84 -1.16
C LEU A 601 20.92 -10.11 -1.66
N ASN A 602 20.73 -9.11 -2.53
CA ASN A 602 21.80 -8.27 -3.08
C ASN A 602 21.27 -6.92 -3.57
N THR A 603 22.18 -5.94 -3.67
CA THR A 603 21.88 -4.56 -4.11
C THR A 603 21.28 -4.50 -5.52
N ASP A 604 21.80 -5.28 -6.47
CA ASP A 604 21.36 -5.26 -7.87
C ASP A 604 19.89 -5.68 -8.01
N TRP A 605 19.49 -6.77 -7.34
CA TRP A 605 18.09 -7.19 -7.32
C TRP A 605 17.17 -6.12 -6.75
N ALA A 606 17.55 -5.47 -5.65
CA ALA A 606 16.76 -4.42 -5.03
C ALA A 606 16.64 -3.17 -5.93
N TYR A 607 17.71 -2.75 -6.60
CA TYR A 607 17.65 -1.70 -7.62
C TYR A 607 16.64 -2.05 -8.73
N HIS A 608 16.75 -3.27 -9.27
CA HIS A 608 15.86 -3.73 -10.33
C HIS A 608 14.39 -3.84 -9.87
N TYR A 609 14.12 -4.16 -8.60
CA TYR A 609 12.78 -4.09 -8.03
C TYR A 609 12.19 -2.68 -8.13
N PHE A 610 12.91 -1.65 -7.70
CA PHE A 610 12.43 -0.26 -7.71
C PHE A 610 12.35 0.34 -9.12
N ARG A 611 13.13 -0.16 -10.08
CA ARG A 611 12.97 0.25 -11.49
C ARG A 611 11.56 -0.02 -12.00
N GLY A 612 10.85 -1.00 -11.47
CA GLY A 612 9.46 -1.30 -11.81
C GLY A 612 8.49 -0.11 -11.76
N SER A 613 8.77 0.92 -10.95
CA SER A 613 7.88 2.09 -10.77
C SER A 613 8.56 3.46 -10.82
N MET A 614 9.90 3.52 -10.89
CA MET A 614 10.65 4.78 -10.82
C MET A 614 11.81 4.81 -11.82
N PRO A 615 12.16 5.98 -12.40
CA PRO A 615 13.37 6.13 -13.20
C PRO A 615 14.62 5.84 -12.36
N ALA A 616 15.70 5.37 -12.99
CA ALA A 616 16.96 5.04 -12.30
C ALA A 616 17.50 6.22 -11.46
N GLY A 617 17.34 7.44 -11.97
CA GLY A 617 17.72 8.69 -11.31
C GLY A 617 16.98 9.04 -10.03
N ARG A 618 15.84 8.38 -9.73
CA ARG A 618 15.10 8.54 -8.48
C ARG A 618 15.39 7.40 -7.49
N ILE A 619 16.41 6.58 -7.76
CA ILE A 619 16.86 5.48 -6.91
C ILE A 619 18.30 5.75 -6.46
N ASN A 620 18.59 5.56 -5.18
CA ASN A 620 19.95 5.56 -4.64
C ASN A 620 20.19 4.22 -3.92
N ILE A 621 21.33 3.58 -4.19
CA ILE A 621 21.71 2.34 -3.47
C ILE A 621 22.33 2.70 -2.12
N GLY A 622 22.15 1.83 -1.12
CA GLY A 622 22.71 1.97 0.22
C GLY A 622 24.02 1.18 0.38
N VAL A 623 25.03 1.76 1.02
CA VAL A 623 26.25 1.06 1.44
C VAL A 623 26.54 1.27 2.93
N PRO A 624 27.04 0.24 3.65
CA PRO A 624 27.31 0.34 5.08
C PRO A 624 28.73 0.85 5.34
N TYR A 625 28.87 1.85 6.20
CA TYR A 625 30.16 2.29 6.76
C TYR A 625 30.42 1.63 8.12
N TYR A 626 29.92 0.41 8.27
CA TYR A 626 30.06 -0.40 9.46
C TYR A 626 30.10 -1.88 9.10
N THR A 627 30.52 -2.70 10.06
CA THR A 627 30.57 -4.15 9.94
C THR A 627 29.35 -4.83 10.56
N ARG A 628 29.06 -6.05 10.11
CA ARG A 628 28.28 -7.05 10.86
C ARG A 628 29.12 -8.31 10.97
N GLY A 629 28.94 -9.10 12.04
CA GLY A 629 29.77 -10.29 12.20
C GLY A 629 29.37 -11.30 13.27
N TRP A 630 30.01 -12.45 13.13
CA TRP A 630 29.76 -13.65 13.93
C TRP A 630 31.06 -14.18 14.54
N GLN A 631 30.94 -14.89 15.65
CA GLN A 631 32.01 -15.67 16.27
C GLN A 631 31.64 -17.14 16.35
N GLY A 632 32.64 -18.01 16.53
CA GLY A 632 32.42 -19.46 16.52
C GLY A 632 31.94 -20.02 15.18
N VAL A 633 32.32 -19.36 14.07
CA VAL A 633 31.93 -19.75 12.71
C VAL A 633 32.48 -21.14 12.36
N THR A 634 31.62 -21.97 11.76
CA THR A 634 31.94 -23.31 11.25
C THR A 634 31.57 -23.46 9.77
N GLY A 635 32.34 -24.26 9.03
CA GLY A 635 32.14 -24.42 7.59
C GLY A 635 32.48 -23.15 6.78
N GLY A 636 32.06 -23.12 5.52
CA GLY A 636 32.34 -22.02 4.60
C GLY A 636 33.79 -21.95 4.12
N GLU A 637 34.09 -20.94 3.30
CA GLU A 637 35.44 -20.61 2.83
C GLU A 637 35.92 -19.34 3.54
N ASN A 638 36.91 -19.46 4.43
CA ASN A 638 37.30 -18.39 5.36
C ASN A 638 36.08 -17.78 6.08
N GLY A 639 35.16 -18.64 6.50
CA GLY A 639 33.92 -18.30 7.19
C GLY A 639 32.75 -17.90 6.27
N LEU A 640 33.00 -17.44 5.04
CA LEU A 640 31.94 -17.02 4.12
C LEU A 640 31.04 -18.21 3.74
N TRP A 641 29.73 -18.01 3.83
CA TRP A 641 28.69 -19.05 3.66
C TRP A 641 28.77 -20.20 4.67
N GLY A 642 29.47 -19.98 5.79
CA GLY A 642 29.48 -20.86 6.96
C GLY A 642 28.24 -20.67 7.84
N ARG A 643 28.28 -21.29 9.02
CA ARG A 643 27.24 -21.19 10.05
C ARG A 643 27.81 -20.81 11.40
N ALA A 644 27.09 -19.98 12.12
CA ALA A 644 27.47 -19.53 13.46
C ALA A 644 26.23 -19.40 14.34
N ALA A 645 25.61 -20.53 14.71
CA ALA A 645 24.47 -20.53 15.61
C ALA A 645 24.91 -20.22 17.04
N LEU A 646 24.13 -19.42 17.76
CA LEU A 646 24.34 -19.19 19.20
C LEU A 646 24.36 -20.56 19.93
N PRO A 647 25.39 -20.87 20.75
CA PRO A 647 25.52 -22.21 21.34
C PRO A 647 24.31 -22.64 22.18
N ASN A 648 23.61 -21.68 22.78
CA ASN A 648 22.36 -21.90 23.49
C ASN A 648 21.25 -21.05 22.87
N GLN A 649 20.43 -21.66 22.02
CA GLN A 649 19.29 -20.99 21.36
C GLN A 649 18.20 -20.50 22.33
N ASN A 650 18.20 -20.94 23.60
CA ASN A 650 17.30 -20.37 24.62
C ASN A 650 17.72 -18.96 25.08
N LEU A 651 18.91 -18.50 24.66
CA LEU A 651 19.43 -17.15 24.94
C LEU A 651 19.30 -16.22 23.74
N CYS A 652 18.58 -16.61 22.69
CA CYS A 652 18.32 -15.73 21.55
C CYS A 652 17.65 -14.43 22.01
N ALA A 653 18.06 -13.31 21.40
CA ALA A 653 17.38 -12.04 21.60
C ALA A 653 15.93 -12.15 21.10
N PRO A 654 14.97 -11.41 21.69
CA PRO A 654 13.59 -11.38 21.21
C PRO A 654 13.51 -11.18 19.69
N GLY A 655 12.63 -11.91 19.02
CA GLY A 655 12.46 -11.88 17.56
C GLY A 655 13.52 -12.61 16.74
N THR A 656 14.56 -13.16 17.36
CA THR A 656 15.56 -14.00 16.69
C THR A 656 15.38 -15.48 17.04
N GLY A 657 15.76 -16.38 16.13
CA GLY A 657 15.60 -17.83 16.34
C GLY A 657 14.15 -18.32 16.36
N GLU A 658 13.19 -17.52 15.84
CA GLU A 658 11.79 -17.91 15.75
C GLU A 658 11.52 -18.72 14.46
N GLY A 659 10.91 -19.90 14.58
CA GLY A 659 10.42 -20.71 13.45
C GLY A 659 11.23 -21.96 13.12
N GLU A 660 10.71 -22.78 12.21
CA GLU A 660 11.37 -24.02 11.79
C GLU A 660 12.58 -23.67 10.91
N LYS A 661 13.77 -24.14 11.30
CA LYS A 661 15.08 -23.91 10.64
C LYS A 661 15.71 -22.51 10.86
N ASN A 662 15.16 -21.69 11.74
CA ASN A 662 15.74 -20.40 12.10
C ASN A 662 16.48 -20.51 13.43
N ASN A 663 17.80 -20.35 13.41
CA ASN A 663 18.60 -20.17 14.63
C ASN A 663 19.02 -18.70 14.72
N CYS A 664 19.10 -18.15 15.93
CA CYS A 664 19.81 -16.88 16.11
C CYS A 664 21.32 -17.09 16.00
N GLY A 665 22.00 -16.07 15.49
CA GLY A 665 23.44 -16.09 15.30
C GLY A 665 24.23 -15.88 16.58
N HIS A 666 25.46 -16.39 16.59
CA HIS A 666 26.45 -16.10 17.61
C HIS A 666 27.22 -14.84 17.20
N GLY A 667 26.64 -13.67 17.47
CA GLY A 667 27.26 -12.40 17.13
C GLY A 667 28.62 -12.21 17.80
N ALA A 668 29.56 -11.59 17.09
CA ALA A 668 30.87 -11.27 17.65
C ALA A 668 30.75 -10.18 18.73
N THR A 669 31.64 -10.20 19.72
CA THR A 669 31.61 -9.34 20.93
C THR A 669 32.98 -8.73 21.23
N GLY A 670 33.02 -7.79 22.18
CA GLY A 670 34.24 -7.13 22.67
C GLY A 670 34.89 -6.27 21.59
N ILE A 671 36.19 -6.51 21.33
CA ILE A 671 36.94 -5.78 20.29
C ILE A 671 36.36 -6.00 18.88
N ASP A 672 35.58 -7.07 18.66
CA ASP A 672 34.92 -7.30 17.37
C ASP A 672 33.57 -6.61 17.25
N ASN A 673 33.16 -5.80 18.23
CA ASN A 673 31.81 -5.27 18.35
C ASN A 673 31.82 -3.93 19.13
N MET A 674 32.73 -3.03 18.77
CA MET A 674 32.97 -1.79 19.51
C MET A 674 31.77 -0.82 19.48
N TRP A 675 30.97 -0.83 18.41
CA TRP A 675 29.71 -0.07 18.30
C TRP A 675 28.51 -0.96 18.64
N HIS A 676 28.57 -1.62 19.79
CA HIS A 676 27.46 -2.42 20.29
C HIS A 676 26.40 -1.57 20.94
N ASP A 677 25.15 -2.04 20.82
CA ASP A 677 24.10 -1.68 21.74
C ASP A 677 24.22 -2.50 23.03
N VAL A 678 23.52 -2.05 24.07
CA VAL A 678 23.38 -2.79 25.32
C VAL A 678 21.94 -3.22 25.50
N ASN A 679 21.75 -4.39 26.09
CA ASN A 679 20.41 -4.85 26.47
C ASN A 679 19.90 -4.08 27.71
N ALA A 680 18.66 -4.36 28.13
CA ALA A 680 18.07 -3.72 29.31
C ALA A 680 18.82 -3.97 30.64
N ALA A 681 19.67 -5.00 30.72
CA ALA A 681 20.53 -5.28 31.86
C ALA A 681 21.88 -4.51 31.79
N GLY A 682 22.15 -3.83 30.68
CA GLY A 682 23.40 -3.14 30.42
C GLY A 682 24.51 -4.03 29.85
N ASP A 683 24.19 -5.27 29.47
CA ASP A 683 25.16 -6.17 28.84
C ASP A 683 25.29 -5.88 27.35
N GLU A 684 26.50 -6.04 26.82
CA GLU A 684 26.80 -5.96 25.39
C GLU A 684 25.93 -6.93 24.58
N MET A 685 25.32 -6.43 23.50
CA MET A 685 24.65 -7.26 22.50
C MET A 685 25.62 -7.62 21.36
N GLY A 686 25.92 -8.91 21.22
CA GLY A 686 26.82 -9.42 20.19
C GLY A 686 26.23 -9.25 18.78
N ALA A 687 26.91 -8.48 17.93
CA ALA A 687 26.48 -8.22 16.55
C ALA A 687 27.65 -8.12 15.54
N GLY A 688 28.88 -8.06 16.03
CA GLY A 688 30.04 -7.76 15.18
C GLY A 688 30.01 -6.36 14.57
N SER A 689 29.42 -5.39 15.27
CA SER A 689 29.19 -4.01 14.82
C SER A 689 30.38 -3.12 15.13
N ASN A 690 31.07 -2.65 14.08
CA ASN A 690 32.21 -1.75 14.20
C ASN A 690 32.16 -0.70 13.08
N PRO A 691 32.70 0.50 13.30
CA PRO A 691 32.98 1.41 12.20
C PRO A 691 34.09 0.85 11.31
N MET A 692 34.12 1.28 10.04
CA MET A 692 35.13 0.80 9.11
C MET A 692 36.56 1.19 9.49
N TRP A 693 36.77 2.32 10.16
CA TRP A 693 38.10 2.67 10.69
C TRP A 693 38.60 1.67 11.75
N HIS A 694 37.71 1.14 12.60
CA HIS A 694 38.09 0.11 13.57
C HIS A 694 38.42 -1.21 12.87
N ALA A 695 37.58 -1.63 11.91
CA ALA A 695 37.84 -2.83 11.12
C ALA A 695 39.19 -2.73 10.35
N LYS A 696 39.53 -1.56 9.81
CA LYS A 696 40.84 -1.32 9.19
C LYS A 696 42.00 -1.41 10.20
N ASN A 697 41.81 -0.98 11.43
CA ASN A 697 42.80 -1.21 12.49
C ASN A 697 42.92 -2.70 12.85
N LEU A 698 41.82 -3.45 12.95
CA LEU A 698 41.85 -4.90 13.15
C LEU A 698 42.63 -5.60 12.03
N GLU A 699 42.38 -5.23 10.77
CA GLU A 699 43.11 -5.72 9.59
C GLU A 699 44.63 -5.54 9.72
N LYS A 700 45.06 -4.42 10.33
CA LYS A 700 46.48 -4.08 10.53
C LYS A 700 47.04 -4.50 11.90
N GLY A 701 46.24 -5.12 12.76
CA GLY A 701 46.65 -5.49 14.12
C GLY A 701 46.91 -4.29 15.05
N ILE A 702 46.21 -3.17 14.83
CA ILE A 702 46.33 -1.93 15.59
C ILE A 702 45.25 -1.89 16.69
N TRP A 703 45.66 -1.62 17.94
CA TRP A 703 44.73 -1.51 19.08
C TRP A 703 43.86 -0.25 19.04
N GLY A 704 44.45 0.86 18.58
CA GLY A 704 43.79 2.15 18.44
C GLY A 704 43.82 2.98 19.73
N SER A 705 44.17 4.27 19.60
CA SER A 705 44.21 5.20 20.73
C SER A 705 42.83 5.58 21.28
N TYR A 706 41.76 5.30 20.52
CA TYR A 706 40.36 5.51 20.90
C TYR A 706 39.81 4.44 21.85
N ALA A 707 40.52 3.33 22.06
CA ALA A 707 40.01 2.15 22.77
C ALA A 707 39.40 2.47 24.15
N ALA A 708 40.02 3.36 24.92
CA ALA A 708 39.54 3.76 26.24
C ALA A 708 38.19 4.50 26.18
N ALA A 709 37.96 5.32 25.15
CA ALA A 709 36.70 6.05 24.97
C ALA A 709 35.51 5.10 24.73
N TYR A 710 35.79 3.92 24.15
CA TYR A 710 34.82 2.85 23.92
C TYR A 710 34.89 1.74 24.98
N LYS A 711 35.56 1.97 26.11
CA LYS A 711 35.69 1.02 27.23
C LYS A 711 36.29 -0.33 26.83
N LEU A 712 37.11 -0.36 25.78
CA LEU A 712 37.86 -1.54 25.39
C LEU A 712 39.11 -1.68 26.26
N ASP A 713 39.22 -2.80 26.98
CA ASP A 713 40.34 -3.11 27.86
C ASP A 713 41.12 -4.32 27.28
N PRO A 714 42.42 -4.18 26.99
CA PRO A 714 43.21 -5.26 26.41
C PRO A 714 43.40 -6.45 27.35
N THR A 715 43.10 -6.32 28.64
CA THR A 715 43.17 -7.42 29.60
C THR A 715 41.92 -8.31 29.57
N THR A 716 40.77 -7.75 29.22
CA THR A 716 39.49 -8.48 29.12
C THR A 716 39.10 -8.80 27.68
N THR A 717 39.53 -7.97 26.72
CA THR A 717 39.23 -8.07 25.29
C THR A 717 40.50 -7.94 24.42
N PRO A 718 41.53 -8.78 24.63
CA PRO A 718 42.78 -8.69 23.87
C PRO A 718 42.59 -8.91 22.37
N LEU A 719 43.42 -8.25 21.57
CA LEU A 719 43.56 -8.54 20.14
C LEU A 719 44.29 -9.88 19.97
N ILE A 720 43.53 -10.92 19.61
CA ILE A 720 44.02 -12.31 19.44
C ILE A 720 43.97 -12.69 17.96
N GLY A 721 45.01 -13.39 17.49
CA GLY A 721 45.10 -13.87 16.12
C GLY A 721 45.35 -12.75 15.10
N THR A 722 44.99 -13.01 13.84
CA THR A 722 45.16 -12.06 12.73
C THR A 722 43.86 -11.97 11.95
N TYR A 723 43.43 -10.76 11.65
CA TYR A 723 42.25 -10.48 10.82
C TYR A 723 42.68 -10.39 9.36
N VAL A 724 42.53 -11.49 8.64
CA VAL A 724 42.93 -11.56 7.23
C VAL A 724 41.79 -11.00 6.38
N ARG A 725 42.09 -9.93 5.61
CA ARG A 725 41.17 -9.41 4.60
C ARG A 725 41.00 -10.39 3.45
N ASN A 726 39.76 -10.63 3.08
CA ASN A 726 39.33 -11.39 1.91
C ASN A 726 38.40 -10.51 1.06
N TYR A 727 38.18 -10.89 -0.20
CA TYR A 727 37.33 -10.16 -1.13
C TYR A 727 36.64 -11.12 -2.10
N ASP A 728 35.31 -11.07 -2.17
CA ASP A 728 34.54 -11.82 -3.16
C ASP A 728 34.34 -10.90 -4.37
N SER A 729 34.97 -11.24 -5.49
CA SER A 729 34.90 -10.44 -6.72
C SER A 729 33.56 -10.53 -7.44
N VAL A 730 32.76 -11.56 -7.18
CA VAL A 730 31.41 -11.70 -7.74
C VAL A 730 30.44 -10.86 -6.91
N ALA A 731 30.44 -11.04 -5.59
CA ALA A 731 29.57 -10.26 -4.70
C ALA A 731 30.00 -8.79 -4.57
N VAL A 732 31.24 -8.46 -4.92
CA VAL A 732 31.85 -7.12 -4.71
C VAL A 732 31.80 -6.74 -3.22
N ALA A 733 32.29 -7.64 -2.37
CA ALA A 733 32.19 -7.50 -0.93
C ALA A 733 33.46 -8.00 -0.21
N PRO A 734 34.14 -7.15 0.59
CA PRO A 734 35.24 -7.56 1.45
C PRO A 734 34.77 -8.12 2.80
N TRP A 735 35.60 -8.92 3.44
CA TRP A 735 35.43 -9.30 4.85
C TRP A 735 36.76 -9.56 5.54
N LEU A 736 36.75 -9.55 6.87
CA LEU A 736 37.85 -10.02 7.70
C LEU A 736 37.54 -11.41 8.23
N TRP A 737 38.52 -12.31 8.15
CA TRP A 737 38.48 -13.63 8.75
C TRP A 737 39.59 -13.78 9.79
N ASN A 738 39.21 -14.06 11.03
CA ASN A 738 40.13 -14.44 12.09
C ASN A 738 40.00 -15.94 12.36
N ALA A 739 40.94 -16.72 11.84
CA ALA A 739 40.89 -18.19 11.89
C ALA A 739 41.07 -18.77 13.30
N GLU A 740 41.76 -18.06 14.20
CA GLU A 740 41.99 -18.48 15.58
C GLU A 740 40.74 -18.29 16.41
N LYS A 741 40.10 -17.11 16.30
CA LYS A 741 38.85 -16.79 17.00
C LYS A 741 37.61 -17.39 16.34
N LYS A 742 37.73 -17.87 15.09
CA LYS A 742 36.59 -18.20 14.21
C LYS A 742 35.61 -17.03 14.08
N VAL A 743 36.15 -15.83 13.89
CA VAL A 743 35.38 -14.59 13.73
C VAL A 743 35.35 -14.16 12.28
N PHE A 744 34.15 -13.86 11.80
CA PHE A 744 33.89 -13.27 10.49
C PHE A 744 33.30 -11.89 10.70
N LEU A 745 33.89 -10.87 10.06
CA LEU A 745 33.35 -9.50 10.02
C LEU A 745 33.16 -9.12 8.55
N SER A 746 31.91 -8.99 8.10
CA SER A 746 31.63 -8.38 6.81
C SER A 746 32.05 -6.91 6.86
N THR A 747 32.76 -6.44 5.85
CA THR A 747 33.28 -5.07 5.78
C THR A 747 32.83 -4.38 4.49
N GLU A 748 33.07 -3.08 4.42
CA GLU A 748 33.00 -2.28 3.19
C GLU A 748 34.26 -1.43 3.12
N ASP A 749 34.92 -1.33 1.97
CA ASP A 749 36.09 -0.46 1.86
C ASP A 749 36.21 0.18 0.49
N LYS A 750 37.25 0.99 0.31
CA LYS A 750 37.47 1.72 -0.94
C LYS A 750 37.38 0.82 -2.19
N GLN A 751 37.84 -0.43 -2.13
CA GLN A 751 37.82 -1.32 -3.30
C GLN A 751 36.38 -1.65 -3.73
N SER A 752 35.51 -2.05 -2.80
CA SER A 752 34.10 -2.34 -3.13
C SER A 752 33.33 -1.07 -3.46
N ILE A 753 33.61 0.04 -2.78
CA ILE A 753 32.99 1.34 -3.04
C ILE A 753 33.32 1.86 -4.45
N ASP A 754 34.57 1.74 -4.91
CA ASP A 754 34.95 2.16 -6.26
C ASP A 754 34.11 1.39 -7.32
N VAL A 755 33.91 0.09 -7.14
CA VAL A 755 33.14 -0.77 -8.08
C VAL A 755 31.64 -0.50 -7.98
N LYS A 756 31.09 -0.29 -6.77
CA LYS A 756 29.68 0.08 -6.59
C LYS A 756 29.36 1.47 -7.16
N ALA A 757 30.30 2.40 -7.09
CA ALA A 757 30.18 3.70 -7.75
C ALA A 757 30.18 3.55 -9.28
N ASP A 758 31.05 2.70 -9.85
CA ASP A 758 31.03 2.40 -11.28
C ASP A 758 29.69 1.78 -11.69
N TYR A 759 29.16 0.83 -10.91
CA TYR A 759 27.82 0.26 -11.12
C TYR A 759 26.71 1.32 -11.17
N VAL A 760 26.74 2.30 -10.26
CA VAL A 760 25.77 3.40 -10.23
C VAL A 760 25.86 4.28 -11.48
N ILE A 761 27.06 4.52 -11.99
CA ILE A 761 27.27 5.26 -13.24
C ILE A 761 26.72 4.45 -14.42
N ASP A 762 27.11 3.18 -14.53
CA ASP A 762 26.77 2.28 -15.64
C ASP A 762 25.26 2.00 -15.75
N LYS A 763 24.58 1.89 -14.60
CA LYS A 763 23.11 1.69 -14.54
C LYS A 763 22.33 3.01 -14.51
N GLU A 764 23.01 4.14 -14.67
CA GLU A 764 22.43 5.49 -14.65
C GLU A 764 21.61 5.79 -13.37
N ILE A 765 21.98 5.17 -12.25
CA ILE A 765 21.32 5.30 -10.94
C ILE A 765 21.54 6.71 -10.39
N GLY A 766 20.58 7.21 -9.60
CA GLY A 766 20.61 8.56 -9.03
C GLY A 766 21.82 8.84 -8.14
N GLY A 767 22.27 7.86 -7.35
CA GLY A 767 23.44 8.01 -6.49
C GLY A 767 23.63 6.90 -5.45
N ILE A 768 24.41 7.23 -4.41
CA ILE A 768 24.69 6.36 -3.26
C ILE A 768 24.29 7.07 -1.96
N MET A 769 23.60 6.32 -1.12
CA MET A 769 23.37 6.63 0.28
C MET A 769 24.25 5.74 1.16
N PHE A 770 24.69 6.24 2.31
CA PHE A 770 25.41 5.43 3.28
C PHE A 770 25.04 5.71 4.73
N TRP A 771 25.02 4.62 5.50
CA TRP A 771 24.86 4.60 6.95
C TRP A 771 26.18 4.16 7.60
N GLU A 772 26.84 4.93 8.47
CA GLU A 772 26.62 6.34 8.78
C GLU A 772 27.93 7.11 8.63
N LEU A 773 27.86 8.45 8.52
CA LEU A 773 29.01 9.33 8.25
C LEU A 773 30.20 9.08 9.20
N ALA A 774 29.95 8.84 10.48
CA ALA A 774 31.00 8.60 11.48
C ALA A 774 31.75 7.27 11.29
N GLY A 775 31.26 6.38 10.43
CA GLY A 775 31.83 5.07 10.16
C GLY A 775 32.95 5.08 9.13
N ASP A 776 33.01 6.12 8.28
CA ASP A 776 34.04 6.27 7.26
C ASP A 776 35.41 6.57 7.89
N TYR A 777 36.48 6.26 7.17
CA TYR A 777 37.82 6.22 7.71
C TYR A 777 38.81 7.14 7.00
N SER A 778 39.90 7.45 7.68
CA SER A 778 41.13 7.96 7.09
C SER A 778 42.32 7.45 7.91
N CYS A 779 43.47 7.26 7.25
CA CYS A 779 44.70 6.92 7.94
C CYS A 779 45.36 8.19 8.48
N TYR A 780 45.68 8.24 9.78
CA TYR A 780 46.36 9.38 10.40
C TYR A 780 47.79 9.01 10.79
N ASN A 781 48.70 9.97 10.64
CA ASN A 781 50.04 9.88 11.22
C ASN A 781 49.96 10.03 12.74
N LEU A 782 50.75 9.25 13.48
CA LEU A 782 50.92 9.39 14.92
C LEU A 782 52.19 10.20 15.23
N ASP A 783 52.09 11.12 16.19
CA ASP A 783 53.26 11.78 16.77
C ASP A 783 54.00 10.86 17.77
N ALA A 784 55.09 11.37 18.35
CA ALA A 784 55.89 10.61 19.32
C ALA A 784 55.13 10.21 20.60
N ASN A 785 53.98 10.83 20.88
CA ASN A 785 53.12 10.54 22.02
C ASN A 785 51.92 9.66 21.63
N GLY A 786 51.84 9.19 20.38
CA GLY A 786 50.73 8.39 19.88
C GLY A 786 49.47 9.20 19.59
N LYS A 787 49.57 10.52 19.39
CA LYS A 787 48.43 11.37 19.02
C LYS A 787 48.29 11.48 17.51
N ARG A 788 47.06 11.37 17.00
CA ARG A 788 46.73 11.60 15.58
C ARG A 788 47.05 13.03 15.16
N THR A 789 47.68 13.18 14.00
CA THR A 789 48.08 14.47 13.42
C THR A 789 47.47 14.66 12.02
N SER A 790 48.25 14.60 10.95
CA SER A 790 47.78 14.77 9.58
C SER A 790 47.32 13.45 8.97
N VAL A 791 46.34 13.53 8.07
CA VAL A 791 45.90 12.41 7.23
C VAL A 791 47.03 12.01 6.28
N ASP A 792 47.32 10.72 6.20
CA ASP A 792 48.13 10.09 5.15
C ASP A 792 47.21 9.41 4.13
N PRO A 793 46.92 10.06 2.98
CA PRO A 793 46.03 9.50 1.97
C PRO A 793 46.59 8.26 1.26
N SER A 794 47.89 7.95 1.44
CA SER A 794 48.50 6.72 0.90
C SER A 794 48.31 5.51 1.81
N GLU A 795 47.80 5.73 3.03
CA GLU A 795 47.62 4.74 4.10
C GLU A 795 48.91 4.02 4.57
N GLN A 796 50.08 4.47 4.11
CA GLN A 796 51.37 3.85 4.41
C GLN A 796 51.75 3.98 5.88
N ALA A 797 51.40 5.08 6.54
CA ALA A 797 51.62 5.25 7.97
C ALA A 797 50.93 4.13 8.77
N CYS A 798 49.67 3.83 8.46
CA CYS A 798 48.91 2.77 9.12
C CYS A 798 49.44 1.37 8.77
N ALA A 799 49.80 1.14 7.50
CA ALA A 799 50.38 -0.14 7.07
C ALA A 799 51.75 -0.44 7.72
N THR A 800 52.50 0.58 8.12
CA THR A 800 53.85 0.45 8.72
C THR A 800 53.87 0.63 10.24
N GLY A 801 52.71 0.72 10.89
CA GLY A 801 52.58 0.90 12.35
C GLY A 801 52.98 2.29 12.86
N LYS A 802 53.12 3.28 11.97
CA LYS A 802 53.37 4.70 12.29
C LYS A 802 52.10 5.55 12.32
N GLY A 803 50.97 4.92 12.06
CA GLY A 803 49.66 5.54 11.94
C GLY A 803 48.56 4.64 12.48
N GLU A 804 47.36 5.19 12.60
CA GLU A 804 46.14 4.45 12.88
C GLU A 804 44.98 4.98 12.04
N TYR A 805 43.97 4.15 11.79
CA TYR A 805 42.73 4.58 11.17
C TYR A 805 41.79 5.19 12.23
N HIS A 806 41.08 6.23 11.84
CA HIS A 806 40.01 6.84 12.64
C HIS A 806 38.95 7.44 11.70
N MET A 807 37.89 8.03 12.26
CA MET A 807 36.88 8.83 11.53
C MET A 807 37.53 9.71 10.45
N GLY A 808 37.01 9.63 9.24
CA GLY A 808 37.52 10.33 8.06
C GLY A 808 36.53 10.25 6.90
N ASN A 809 37.02 10.32 5.66
CA ASN A 809 36.16 10.38 4.47
C ASN A 809 36.70 9.60 3.25
N THR A 810 37.51 8.56 3.44
CA THR A 810 38.13 7.83 2.32
C THR A 810 37.08 7.23 1.37
N MET A 811 36.02 6.62 1.89
CA MET A 811 34.98 6.01 1.06
C MET A 811 34.07 7.07 0.44
N THR A 812 33.68 8.09 1.21
CA THR A 812 32.88 9.22 0.73
C THR A 812 33.58 9.94 -0.41
N LYS A 813 34.89 10.20 -0.25
CA LYS A 813 35.72 10.81 -1.28
C LYS A 813 35.84 9.93 -2.52
N ALA A 814 35.94 8.61 -2.36
CA ALA A 814 35.98 7.70 -3.50
C ALA A 814 34.69 7.76 -4.34
N ILE A 815 33.52 7.83 -3.68
CA ILE A 815 32.24 8.04 -4.35
C ILE A 815 32.23 9.39 -5.07
N TYR A 816 32.57 10.48 -4.38
CA TYR A 816 32.61 11.82 -4.95
C TYR A 816 33.53 11.91 -6.17
N ASP A 817 34.76 11.40 -6.08
CA ASP A 817 35.74 11.47 -7.17
C ASP A 817 35.24 10.73 -8.43
N LYS A 818 34.55 9.59 -8.26
CA LYS A 818 33.93 8.85 -9.36
C LYS A 818 32.76 9.62 -9.96
N PHE A 819 31.89 10.15 -9.11
CA PHE A 819 30.68 10.84 -9.55
C PHE A 819 30.95 12.20 -10.19
N LYS A 820 32.01 12.89 -9.80
CA LYS A 820 32.38 14.20 -10.35
C LYS A 820 32.49 14.23 -11.88
N VAL A 821 32.82 13.10 -12.50
CA VAL A 821 32.96 12.96 -13.96
C VAL A 821 31.88 12.06 -14.60
N ALA A 822 30.85 11.70 -13.84
CA ALA A 822 29.77 10.85 -14.34
C ALA A 822 28.89 11.60 -15.36
N THR A 823 28.38 10.87 -16.36
CA THR A 823 27.30 11.33 -17.23
C THR A 823 26.04 11.62 -16.41
N PRO A 824 25.04 12.41 -16.88
CA PRO A 824 23.76 12.57 -16.17
C PRO A 824 23.04 11.23 -15.92
N TYR A 825 22.19 11.15 -14.88
CA TYR A 825 21.47 9.91 -14.55
C TYR A 825 20.23 9.74 -15.43
N GLY A 826 19.68 8.52 -15.43
CA GLY A 826 18.50 8.17 -16.21
C GLY A 826 17.25 8.81 -15.62
N ASN A 827 16.54 9.61 -16.41
CA ASN A 827 15.41 10.43 -15.94
C ASN A 827 14.04 9.93 -16.41
N LYS A 828 13.94 8.72 -16.97
CA LYS A 828 12.70 8.15 -17.50
C LYS A 828 12.39 6.77 -16.91
N VAL A 829 11.12 6.54 -16.59
CA VAL A 829 10.61 5.20 -16.21
C VAL A 829 10.65 4.29 -17.43
N ALA A 830 10.17 4.81 -18.56
CA ALA A 830 10.12 4.13 -19.85
C ALA A 830 11.50 3.64 -20.30
N THR A 831 11.53 2.39 -20.76
CA THR A 831 12.74 1.73 -21.30
C THR A 831 12.78 1.72 -22.83
N GLY A 832 11.67 2.11 -23.47
CA GLY A 832 11.50 2.15 -24.92
C GLY A 832 10.69 3.36 -25.39
N ALA A 833 10.29 3.33 -26.66
CA ALA A 833 9.51 4.42 -27.25
C ALA A 833 8.13 4.53 -26.59
N ILE A 834 7.78 5.75 -26.18
CA ILE A 834 6.45 6.07 -25.67
C ILE A 834 5.54 6.37 -26.88
N PRO A 835 4.34 5.75 -26.98
CA PRO A 835 3.36 6.09 -28.00
C PRO A 835 3.06 7.60 -28.07
N ALA A 836 2.72 8.09 -29.27
CA ALA A 836 2.49 9.53 -29.48
C ALA A 836 1.16 10.05 -28.91
N GLU A 837 0.19 9.17 -28.70
CA GLU A 837 -1.14 9.48 -28.20
C GLU A 837 -1.50 8.57 -27.01
N THR A 838 -2.41 9.04 -26.16
CA THR A 838 -2.90 8.30 -25.00
C THR A 838 -4.36 7.93 -25.11
N VAL A 839 -4.78 6.93 -24.34
CA VAL A 839 -6.18 6.63 -24.06
C VAL A 839 -6.43 6.62 -22.56
N ASN A 840 -7.66 6.98 -22.17
CA ASN A 840 -8.06 6.99 -20.78
C ASN A 840 -8.54 5.60 -20.34
N ILE A 841 -7.60 4.75 -19.91
CA ILE A 841 -7.88 3.49 -19.24
C ILE A 841 -7.24 3.56 -17.86
N ALA A 842 -8.05 3.41 -16.80
CA ALA A 842 -7.53 3.38 -15.44
C ALA A 842 -7.04 1.97 -15.09
N VAL A 843 -5.96 1.88 -14.31
CA VAL A 843 -5.41 0.62 -13.82
C VAL A 843 -5.37 0.64 -12.30
N LYS A 844 -5.83 -0.43 -11.67
CA LYS A 844 -5.68 -0.68 -10.23
C LYS A 844 -5.09 -2.07 -10.02
N VAL A 845 -4.02 -2.15 -9.25
CA VAL A 845 -3.46 -3.42 -8.77
C VAL A 845 -3.87 -3.60 -7.31
N GLY A 846 -4.40 -4.77 -6.95
CA GLY A 846 -4.83 -5.03 -5.59
C GLY A 846 -5.17 -6.49 -5.35
N GLY A 847 -5.89 -6.78 -4.27
CA GLY A 847 -6.25 -8.16 -3.91
C GLY A 847 -5.05 -8.99 -3.46
N PHE A 848 -3.98 -8.34 -2.99
CA PHE A 848 -2.87 -9.01 -2.34
C PHE A 848 -3.35 -9.73 -1.08
N LYS A 849 -2.82 -10.92 -0.86
CA LYS A 849 -2.93 -11.57 0.45
C LYS A 849 -1.89 -10.96 1.38
N VAL A 850 -2.07 -11.17 2.67
CA VAL A 850 -0.99 -10.91 3.64
C VAL A 850 0.28 -11.66 3.23
N GLY A 851 1.44 -11.06 3.48
CA GLY A 851 2.69 -11.46 2.85
C GLY A 851 3.09 -12.93 3.04
N ASP A 852 2.83 -13.53 4.21
CA ASP A 852 3.13 -14.95 4.46
C ASP A 852 2.29 -15.92 3.60
N GLN A 853 1.19 -15.44 3.01
CA GLN A 853 0.31 -16.19 2.12
C GLN A 853 0.56 -15.86 0.63
N ASN A 854 1.53 -14.99 0.34
CA ASN A 854 1.80 -14.46 -0.99
C ASN A 854 2.85 -15.30 -1.74
N TYR A 855 2.68 -16.63 -1.71
CA TYR A 855 3.54 -17.63 -2.37
C TYR A 855 2.69 -18.59 -3.23
N PRO A 856 2.61 -18.42 -4.57
CA PRO A 856 3.18 -17.32 -5.36
C PRO A 856 2.45 -15.99 -5.12
N ILE A 857 2.99 -14.91 -5.67
CA ILE A 857 2.35 -13.60 -5.63
C ILE A 857 1.28 -13.57 -6.72
N ASN A 858 0.03 -13.33 -6.33
CA ASN A 858 -1.09 -13.46 -7.25
C ASN A 858 -2.18 -12.37 -7.15
N PRO A 859 -1.84 -11.08 -7.39
CA PRO A 859 -2.77 -9.97 -7.30
C PRO A 859 -3.73 -9.94 -8.49
N LYS A 860 -4.77 -9.12 -8.33
CA LYS A 860 -5.71 -8.75 -9.37
C LYS A 860 -5.34 -7.40 -9.97
N ILE A 861 -5.26 -7.33 -11.29
CA ILE A 861 -5.12 -6.09 -12.05
C ILE A 861 -6.46 -5.77 -12.70
N THR A 862 -7.05 -4.63 -12.34
CA THR A 862 -8.33 -4.15 -12.88
C THR A 862 -8.07 -3.02 -13.88
N PHE A 863 -8.53 -3.21 -15.11
CA PHE A 863 -8.51 -2.21 -16.18
C PHE A 863 -9.92 -1.64 -16.38
N THR A 864 -10.08 -0.33 -16.21
CA THR A 864 -11.38 0.36 -16.40
C THR A 864 -11.34 1.21 -17.65
N ASN A 865 -12.24 0.95 -18.59
CA ASN A 865 -12.33 1.69 -19.84
C ASN A 865 -13.03 3.04 -19.65
N ASN A 866 -12.28 4.13 -19.60
CA ASN A 866 -12.80 5.49 -19.50
C ASN A 866 -12.65 6.28 -20.82
N THR A 867 -12.52 5.57 -21.95
CA THR A 867 -12.31 6.20 -23.27
C THR A 867 -13.58 6.79 -23.87
N GLY A 868 -14.76 6.44 -23.32
CA GLY A 868 -16.05 6.85 -23.86
C GLY A 868 -16.56 5.99 -25.03
N VAL A 869 -15.77 5.02 -25.50
CA VAL A 869 -16.17 4.06 -26.54
C VAL A 869 -15.88 2.62 -26.14
N ASP A 870 -16.53 1.66 -26.78
CA ASP A 870 -16.27 0.24 -26.55
C ASP A 870 -14.90 -0.17 -27.12
N ILE A 871 -14.10 -0.86 -26.31
CA ILE A 871 -12.83 -1.45 -26.76
C ILE A 871 -13.11 -2.84 -27.36
N PRO A 872 -12.75 -3.11 -28.63
CA PRO A 872 -13.07 -4.37 -29.29
C PRO A 872 -12.45 -5.60 -28.61
N GLY A 873 -13.11 -6.77 -28.74
CA GLY A 873 -12.49 -8.04 -28.38
C GLY A 873 -11.23 -8.33 -29.21
N GLY A 874 -10.26 -9.03 -28.63
CA GLY A 874 -8.94 -9.23 -29.24
C GLY A 874 -7.97 -8.07 -29.08
N THR A 875 -8.39 -6.93 -28.51
CA THR A 875 -7.48 -5.83 -28.14
C THR A 875 -6.38 -6.33 -27.22
N GLU A 876 -5.12 -6.05 -27.57
CA GLU A 876 -3.93 -6.42 -26.80
C GLU A 876 -3.57 -5.31 -25.81
N PHE A 877 -3.43 -5.68 -24.55
CA PHE A 877 -2.93 -4.84 -23.47
C PHE A 877 -1.51 -5.26 -23.15
N GLN A 878 -0.62 -4.29 -22.94
CA GLN A 878 0.78 -4.54 -22.60
C GLN A 878 1.23 -3.65 -21.44
N PHE A 879 2.22 -4.14 -20.69
CA PHE A 879 2.88 -3.39 -19.62
C PHE A 879 4.23 -4.03 -19.29
N ASP A 880 5.07 -3.31 -18.56
CA ASP A 880 6.38 -3.75 -18.11
C ASP A 880 6.35 -4.20 -16.65
N ILE A 881 6.98 -5.32 -16.36
CA ILE A 881 7.30 -5.76 -14.99
C ILE A 881 8.82 -5.80 -14.81
N PRO A 882 9.37 -5.42 -13.65
CA PRO A 882 10.81 -5.45 -13.43
C PRO A 882 11.38 -6.86 -13.46
N VAL A 883 12.65 -6.98 -13.87
CA VAL A 883 13.41 -8.24 -13.87
C VAL A 883 13.74 -8.77 -12.47
N SER A 884 13.32 -8.08 -11.41
CA SER A 884 13.33 -8.62 -10.05
C SER A 884 12.45 -9.87 -9.93
N ALA A 885 11.44 -9.99 -10.80
CA ALA A 885 10.67 -11.22 -11.00
C ALA A 885 11.19 -12.00 -12.23
N PRO A 886 11.20 -13.34 -12.17
CA PRO A 886 11.52 -14.16 -13.34
C PRO A 886 10.56 -13.94 -14.52
N ASP A 887 11.00 -14.25 -15.73
CA ASP A 887 10.27 -14.03 -16.99
C ASP A 887 9.13 -15.02 -17.28
N ASN A 888 8.50 -15.52 -16.22
CA ASN A 888 7.47 -16.56 -16.26
C ASN A 888 6.11 -16.08 -15.71
N ALA A 889 5.89 -14.77 -15.71
CA ALA A 889 4.61 -14.15 -15.36
C ALA A 889 3.48 -14.66 -16.28
N LYS A 890 2.32 -14.92 -15.67
CA LYS A 890 1.14 -15.51 -16.33
C LYS A 890 -0.15 -15.08 -15.63
N ASP A 891 -1.29 -15.52 -16.11
CA ASP A 891 -2.57 -15.28 -15.45
C ASP A 891 -3.36 -16.55 -15.13
N GLN A 892 -4.35 -16.43 -14.24
CA GLN A 892 -5.30 -17.47 -13.83
C GLN A 892 -6.73 -17.19 -14.31
N SER A 893 -6.95 -16.04 -14.95
CA SER A 893 -8.24 -15.55 -15.45
C SER A 893 -8.58 -15.99 -16.88
N GLY A 894 -7.64 -16.63 -17.58
CA GLY A 894 -7.79 -17.06 -18.99
C GLY A 894 -7.55 -15.94 -20.01
N GLY A 895 -6.91 -14.84 -19.62
CA GLY A 895 -6.52 -13.73 -20.49
C GLY A 895 -5.31 -14.03 -21.39
N GLY A 896 -4.54 -15.07 -21.07
CA GLY A 896 -3.38 -15.50 -21.85
C GLY A 896 -2.17 -14.59 -21.69
N LEU A 897 -1.98 -14.03 -20.48
CA LEU A 897 -0.83 -13.20 -20.14
C LEU A 897 0.47 -13.99 -20.37
N LYS A 898 1.42 -13.37 -21.07
CA LYS A 898 2.74 -13.93 -21.33
C LYS A 898 3.79 -12.83 -21.43
N VAL A 899 5.05 -13.18 -21.15
CA VAL A 899 6.19 -12.34 -21.51
C VAL A 899 6.38 -12.36 -23.03
N ILE A 900 6.38 -11.17 -23.65
CA ILE A 900 6.59 -10.98 -25.08
C ILE A 900 7.98 -10.42 -25.42
N ALA A 901 8.65 -9.80 -24.46
CA ALA A 901 10.06 -9.47 -24.52
C ALA A 901 10.67 -9.59 -23.12
N SER A 902 11.80 -10.28 -23.00
CA SER A 902 12.42 -10.54 -21.70
C SER A 902 13.69 -9.71 -21.53
N GLY A 903 13.77 -8.95 -20.43
CA GLY A 903 14.96 -8.20 -20.06
C GLY A 903 16.04 -9.06 -19.39
N HIS A 904 15.73 -10.29 -18.98
CA HIS A 904 16.68 -11.22 -18.38
C HIS A 904 16.30 -12.65 -18.72
N THR A 905 17.18 -13.34 -19.45
CA THR A 905 16.92 -14.71 -19.96
C THR A 905 17.93 -15.73 -19.46
N ARG A 906 18.99 -15.28 -18.76
CA ARG A 906 19.93 -16.19 -18.13
C ARG A 906 19.23 -16.98 -17.02
N ALA A 907 19.67 -18.21 -16.79
CA ALA A 907 19.10 -19.12 -15.79
C ALA A 907 19.48 -18.77 -14.33
N ASN A 908 20.12 -17.63 -14.12
CA ASN A 908 20.52 -17.07 -12.83
C ASN A 908 20.91 -15.59 -13.03
N ASN A 909 20.99 -14.85 -11.94
CA ASN A 909 21.48 -13.48 -11.89
C ASN A 909 22.88 -13.37 -11.25
N ILE A 910 23.71 -14.41 -11.37
CA ILE A 910 25.08 -14.35 -10.87
C ILE A 910 25.82 -13.25 -11.63
N GLY A 911 26.43 -12.32 -10.89
CA GLY A 911 27.07 -11.12 -11.44
C GLY A 911 26.10 -10.04 -11.93
N GLY A 912 24.81 -10.13 -11.58
CA GLY A 912 23.79 -9.11 -11.85
C GLY A 912 22.72 -9.53 -12.85
N LEU A 913 21.66 -8.73 -12.92
CA LEU A 913 20.58 -8.84 -13.92
C LEU A 913 20.95 -8.06 -15.20
N ASP A 914 20.48 -8.56 -16.35
CA ASP A 914 20.92 -8.08 -17.68
C ASP A 914 20.27 -6.74 -18.07
N GLY A 915 18.93 -6.73 -18.19
CA GLY A 915 18.10 -5.56 -18.48
C GLY A 915 17.23 -5.16 -17.30
N THR A 916 16.31 -4.21 -17.48
CA THR A 916 15.50 -3.65 -16.38
C THR A 916 14.08 -4.21 -16.29
N MET A 917 13.47 -4.57 -17.43
CA MET A 917 12.06 -4.93 -17.52
C MET A 917 11.82 -6.16 -18.41
N HIS A 918 10.79 -6.94 -18.08
CA HIS A 918 10.09 -7.82 -19.01
C HIS A 918 8.83 -7.12 -19.52
N ARG A 919 8.61 -7.12 -20.83
CA ARG A 919 7.34 -6.70 -21.45
C ARG A 919 6.37 -7.86 -21.43
N VAL A 920 5.21 -7.68 -20.82
CA VAL A 920 4.12 -8.68 -20.81
C VAL A 920 2.93 -8.19 -21.62
N ALA A 921 2.16 -9.13 -22.15
CA ALA A 921 0.93 -8.83 -22.88
C ALA A 921 -0.15 -9.88 -22.66
N PHE A 922 -1.41 -9.43 -22.68
CA PHE A 922 -2.60 -10.28 -22.75
C PHE A 922 -3.58 -9.68 -23.75
N SER A 923 -4.58 -10.45 -24.18
CA SER A 923 -5.62 -9.94 -25.08
C SER A 923 -7.01 -10.17 -24.50
N LEU A 924 -7.92 -9.24 -24.75
CA LEU A 924 -9.34 -9.50 -24.50
C LEU A 924 -9.78 -10.73 -25.30
N PRO A 925 -10.67 -11.59 -24.77
CA PRO A 925 -11.26 -12.67 -25.56
C PRO A 925 -11.85 -12.11 -26.86
N ALA A 926 -11.55 -12.74 -28.00
CA ALA A 926 -11.92 -12.21 -29.33
C ALA A 926 -13.43 -11.90 -29.47
N TRP A 927 -14.27 -12.63 -28.73
CA TRP A 927 -15.72 -12.50 -28.74
C TRP A 927 -16.28 -11.50 -27.71
N LYS A 928 -15.44 -10.86 -26.90
CA LYS A 928 -15.85 -9.99 -25.78
C LYS A 928 -15.18 -8.62 -25.86
N SER A 929 -15.95 -7.59 -26.17
CA SER A 929 -15.52 -6.19 -26.00
C SER A 929 -15.42 -5.82 -24.53
N LEU A 930 -14.70 -4.74 -24.24
CA LEU A 930 -14.71 -4.03 -22.97
C LEU A 930 -15.50 -2.73 -23.14
N PRO A 931 -16.79 -2.69 -22.74
CA PRO A 931 -17.64 -1.53 -22.95
C PRO A 931 -17.14 -0.26 -22.27
N ALA A 932 -17.56 0.91 -22.75
CA ALA A 932 -17.29 2.18 -22.06
C ALA A 932 -17.80 2.14 -20.61
N GLY A 933 -16.96 2.55 -19.66
CA GLY A 933 -17.21 2.51 -18.21
C GLY A 933 -17.07 1.12 -17.56
N ALA A 934 -16.89 0.05 -18.34
CA ALA A 934 -16.76 -1.30 -17.80
C ALA A 934 -15.31 -1.64 -17.39
N THR A 935 -15.18 -2.76 -16.67
CA THR A 935 -13.89 -3.26 -16.17
C THR A 935 -13.51 -4.64 -16.71
N TYR A 936 -12.23 -4.86 -16.93
CA TYR A 936 -11.62 -6.18 -17.13
C TYR A 936 -10.69 -6.48 -15.96
N GLU A 937 -10.76 -7.69 -15.41
CA GLU A 937 -9.92 -8.14 -14.30
C GLU A 937 -8.99 -9.26 -14.76
N LEU A 938 -7.69 -9.10 -14.46
CA LEU A 938 -6.63 -10.06 -14.75
C LEU A 938 -6.04 -10.57 -13.44
N ASP A 939 -6.16 -11.86 -13.17
CA ASP A 939 -5.55 -12.51 -12.00
C ASP A 939 -4.11 -12.90 -12.33
N MET A 940 -3.17 -11.97 -12.15
CA MET A 940 -1.76 -12.14 -12.51
C MET A 940 -1.03 -13.02 -11.49
N VAL A 941 -0.05 -13.81 -11.93
CA VAL A 941 0.83 -14.63 -11.07
C VAL A 941 2.30 -14.38 -11.41
N TYR A 942 3.12 -14.16 -10.39
CA TYR A 942 4.57 -14.05 -10.45
C TYR A 942 5.23 -14.50 -9.13
N TYR A 943 6.57 -14.61 -9.06
CA TYR A 943 7.23 -15.41 -8.01
C TYR A 943 8.17 -14.65 -7.07
N LEU A 944 8.76 -13.53 -7.51
CA LEU A 944 9.49 -12.59 -6.67
C LEU A 944 8.83 -11.21 -6.71
N PRO A 945 8.95 -10.39 -5.65
CA PRO A 945 8.30 -9.07 -5.62
C PRO A 945 8.66 -8.19 -6.81
N ILE A 946 7.71 -7.35 -7.19
CA ILE A 946 7.88 -6.28 -8.18
C ILE A 946 7.38 -4.96 -7.60
N SER A 947 7.96 -3.84 -8.00
CA SER A 947 7.25 -2.56 -7.97
C SER A 947 6.62 -2.27 -9.33
N GLY A 948 5.67 -1.33 -9.40
CA GLY A 948 4.91 -1.07 -10.63
C GLY A 948 3.69 -1.99 -10.75
N PRO A 949 3.31 -2.53 -11.92
CA PRO A 949 3.93 -2.42 -13.25
C PRO A 949 3.98 -0.98 -13.80
N ALA A 950 4.62 -0.80 -14.95
CA ALA A 950 4.74 0.50 -15.63
C ALA A 950 4.61 0.39 -17.17
N ASN A 951 4.61 1.53 -17.85
CA ASN A 951 4.64 1.64 -19.32
C ASN A 951 3.45 0.94 -20.00
N TYR A 952 2.25 1.13 -19.46
CA TYR A 952 1.02 0.54 -19.98
C TYR A 952 0.74 1.04 -21.39
N THR A 953 0.51 0.11 -22.31
CA THR A 953 0.00 0.40 -23.65
C THR A 953 -1.15 -0.51 -24.03
N VAL A 954 -1.96 -0.05 -24.97
CA VAL A 954 -3.04 -0.85 -25.56
C VAL A 954 -3.04 -0.69 -27.07
N LYS A 955 -3.22 -1.80 -27.78
CA LYS A 955 -3.31 -1.81 -29.24
C LYS A 955 -4.76 -1.90 -29.70
N ILE A 956 -5.34 -0.75 -30.04
CA ILE A 956 -6.71 -0.65 -30.55
C ILE A 956 -6.63 -0.50 -32.06
N ASN A 957 -7.23 -1.42 -32.81
CA ASN A 957 -7.20 -1.43 -34.29
C ASN A 957 -5.78 -1.34 -34.87
N ASN A 958 -4.82 -2.04 -34.24
CA ASN A 958 -3.41 -2.08 -34.64
C ASN A 958 -2.64 -0.76 -34.50
N VAL A 959 -3.19 0.22 -33.78
CA VAL A 959 -2.49 1.43 -33.33
C VAL A 959 -2.25 1.30 -31.83
N GLU A 960 -1.01 1.56 -31.41
CA GLU A 960 -0.60 1.48 -30.00
C GLU A 960 -0.77 2.84 -29.33
N TYR A 961 -1.41 2.85 -28.16
CA TYR A 961 -1.67 4.03 -27.35
C TYR A 961 -1.09 3.85 -25.96
N ALA A 962 -0.53 4.92 -25.39
CA ALA A 962 -0.12 4.98 -23.99
C ALA A 962 -1.33 5.23 -23.07
N PHE A 963 -1.16 5.06 -21.76
CA PHE A 963 -2.24 5.33 -20.81
C PHE A 963 -2.10 6.75 -20.26
N SER A 964 -3.20 7.51 -20.25
CA SER A 964 -3.16 8.94 -19.89
C SER A 964 -2.70 9.20 -18.45
N PHE A 965 -2.80 8.24 -17.53
CA PHE A 965 -2.35 8.43 -16.16
C PHE A 965 -0.81 8.39 -16.01
N GLU A 966 -0.10 7.70 -16.89
CA GLU A 966 1.37 7.69 -16.92
C GLU A 966 1.92 8.82 -17.80
N GLN A 967 1.19 9.17 -18.86
CA GLN A 967 1.60 10.17 -19.84
C GLN A 967 0.57 11.32 -19.94
N PRO A 968 0.31 12.07 -18.86
CA PRO A 968 -0.76 13.08 -18.83
C PRO A 968 -0.53 14.26 -19.79
N ASP A 969 0.72 14.46 -20.23
CA ASP A 969 1.12 15.56 -21.11
C ASP A 969 0.95 15.24 -22.61
N LEU A 970 0.65 13.99 -22.97
CA LEU A 970 0.42 13.57 -24.36
C LEU A 970 -1.04 13.79 -24.79
N PRO A 971 -1.29 14.05 -26.10
CA PRO A 971 -2.65 14.19 -26.62
C PRO A 971 -3.47 12.90 -26.40
N VAL A 972 -4.74 13.06 -26.06
CA VAL A 972 -5.69 11.94 -25.95
C VAL A 972 -6.24 11.63 -27.34
N ALA A 973 -6.18 10.37 -27.75
CA ALA A 973 -6.66 9.90 -29.06
C ALA A 973 -8.18 10.04 -29.20
N ASP A 974 -8.65 10.43 -30.39
CA ASP A 974 -10.07 10.39 -30.75
C ASP A 974 -10.43 9.01 -31.35
N LEU A 975 -11.09 8.19 -30.54
CA LEU A 975 -11.52 6.84 -30.93
C LEU A 975 -12.92 6.80 -31.59
N THR A 976 -13.62 7.94 -31.72
CA THR A 976 -14.98 8.00 -32.27
C THR A 976 -15.04 8.03 -33.79
N ALA A 977 -13.92 8.37 -34.44
CA ALA A 977 -13.76 8.30 -35.88
C ALA A 977 -13.58 6.85 -36.34
N GLY A 978 -14.69 6.11 -36.43
CA GLY A 978 -14.69 4.75 -36.98
C GLY A 978 -14.24 4.72 -38.45
N GLY A 979 -13.07 4.13 -38.70
CA GLY A 979 -12.69 3.61 -40.01
C GLY A 979 -11.94 4.56 -40.95
N ASN A 980 -10.65 4.29 -41.10
CA ASN A 980 -9.84 4.55 -42.29
C ASN A 980 -9.66 6.02 -42.75
N THR A 981 -8.62 6.65 -42.24
CA THR A 981 -7.67 7.33 -43.13
C THR A 981 -6.23 7.03 -42.70
N GLY A 982 -5.61 6.06 -43.37
CA GLY A 982 -4.23 6.27 -43.79
C GLY A 982 -4.22 7.57 -44.60
N GLY A 983 -3.93 8.68 -43.92
CA GLY A 983 -4.10 10.03 -44.43
C GLY A 983 -2.88 10.86 -44.12
N ASN A 984 -1.83 10.60 -44.88
CA ASN A 984 -0.67 11.46 -45.05
C ASN A 984 -1.12 12.93 -45.17
N THR A 985 -0.82 13.76 -44.17
CA THR A 985 -0.83 15.22 -44.29
C THR A 985 0.54 15.80 -44.00
N GLY A 986 1.55 15.26 -44.71
CA GLY A 986 2.66 16.08 -45.17
C GLY A 986 2.18 16.99 -46.30
N GLY A 987 1.75 18.21 -45.97
CA GLY A 987 1.44 19.28 -46.92
C GLY A 987 2.43 20.42 -46.75
N GLY A 988 3.53 20.36 -47.50
CA GLY A 988 4.65 21.30 -47.38
C GLY A 988 4.50 22.63 -48.12
N THR A 989 5.37 23.55 -47.73
CA THR A 989 6.04 24.54 -48.59
C THR A 989 7.49 24.59 -48.08
N GLY A 990 8.57 24.46 -48.84
CA GLY A 990 8.83 24.18 -50.24
C GLY A 990 10.32 24.47 -50.45
N GLY A 991 11.06 23.54 -51.07
CA GLY A 991 12.35 23.83 -51.71
C GLY A 991 13.52 22.91 -51.33
N GLY A 992 13.88 21.98 -52.25
CA GLY A 992 15.20 21.36 -52.25
C GLY A 992 15.22 19.88 -52.66
N THR A 993 14.98 19.59 -53.93
CA THR A 993 15.12 18.26 -54.55
C THR A 993 16.56 17.75 -54.51
N GLY A 994 16.74 16.51 -54.04
CA GLY A 994 17.92 15.69 -54.28
C GLY A 994 17.61 14.23 -53.96
N GLY A 995 17.21 13.44 -54.97
CA GLY A 995 17.06 12.00 -54.84
C GLY A 995 18.43 11.29 -54.87
N GLY A 996 18.57 10.22 -54.09
CA GLY A 996 19.65 9.23 -54.14
C GLY A 996 19.19 8.00 -53.33
N SER A 997 18.86 6.90 -54.01
CA SER A 997 19.72 5.74 -54.26
C SER A 997 19.60 4.65 -53.18
N THR A 998 19.08 3.50 -53.58
CA THR A 998 19.35 2.21 -52.96
C THR A 998 20.84 1.90 -53.12
N GLY A 999 21.64 1.94 -52.04
CA GLY A 999 23.02 1.43 -52.12
C GLY A 999 24.04 1.87 -51.06
N ASP A 1000 23.78 2.88 -50.23
CA ASP A 1000 24.88 3.45 -49.42
C ASP A 1000 25.11 2.72 -48.09
N VAL A 1001 26.37 2.36 -47.85
CA VAL A 1001 26.84 1.77 -46.58
C VAL A 1001 27.19 2.88 -45.60
N ILE A 1002 26.60 2.86 -44.41
CA ILE A 1002 26.79 3.90 -43.38
C ILE A 1002 27.99 3.56 -42.50
N GLN A 1003 28.91 4.51 -42.24
CA GLN A 1003 29.98 4.29 -41.26
C GLN A 1003 29.40 4.20 -39.85
N TRP A 1004 29.62 3.09 -39.15
CA TRP A 1004 29.20 2.91 -37.76
C TRP A 1004 30.12 3.65 -36.80
N VAL A 1005 29.53 4.47 -35.95
CA VAL A 1005 30.15 5.15 -34.81
C VAL A 1005 29.42 4.69 -33.54
N PRO A 1006 30.09 3.93 -32.65
CA PRO A 1006 29.52 3.47 -31.39
C PRO A 1006 28.97 4.64 -30.56
N GLY A 1007 27.75 4.49 -30.05
CA GLY A 1007 27.07 5.52 -29.25
C GLY A 1007 26.41 6.63 -30.05
N SER A 1008 26.46 6.62 -31.38
CA SER A 1008 25.91 7.70 -32.20
C SER A 1008 25.16 7.23 -33.45
N THR A 1009 25.54 6.11 -34.05
CA THR A 1009 24.90 5.62 -35.26
C THR A 1009 23.67 4.79 -34.90
N GLN A 1010 22.50 5.18 -35.40
CA GLN A 1010 21.26 4.41 -35.27
C GLN A 1010 20.81 3.95 -36.65
N VAL A 1011 20.48 2.67 -36.78
CA VAL A 1011 20.08 2.09 -38.07
C VAL A 1011 18.89 1.16 -37.92
N GLN A 1012 18.07 1.08 -38.96
CA GLN A 1012 16.95 0.14 -39.01
C GLN A 1012 17.39 -1.20 -39.60
N ASN A 1013 16.59 -2.25 -39.37
CA ASN A 1013 16.83 -3.57 -39.96
C ASN A 1013 16.97 -3.50 -41.49
N GLY A 1014 17.95 -4.23 -42.02
CA GLY A 1014 18.30 -4.22 -43.43
C GLY A 1014 19.33 -3.14 -43.82
N THR A 1015 19.62 -2.18 -42.94
CA THR A 1015 20.65 -1.16 -43.20
C THR A 1015 22.03 -1.80 -43.16
N THR A 1016 22.87 -1.52 -44.16
CA THR A 1016 24.27 -1.98 -44.17
C THR A 1016 25.16 -0.90 -43.59
N VAL A 1017 26.00 -1.25 -42.61
CA VAL A 1017 26.98 -0.36 -41.98
C VAL A 1017 28.41 -0.87 -42.15
N THR A 1018 29.39 0.02 -42.15
CA THR A 1018 30.83 -0.32 -42.08
C THR A 1018 31.38 -0.04 -40.68
N TYR A 1019 32.04 -1.03 -40.07
CA TYR A 1019 32.75 -0.87 -38.80
C TYR A 1019 34.07 -1.64 -38.85
N ASN A 1020 35.19 -1.00 -38.48
CA ASN A 1020 36.54 -1.58 -38.52
C ASN A 1020 36.91 -2.24 -39.87
N GLY A 1021 36.48 -1.66 -41.00
CA GLY A 1021 36.80 -2.13 -42.35
C GLY A 1021 35.97 -3.35 -42.82
N LYS A 1022 34.93 -3.74 -42.08
CA LYS A 1022 33.98 -4.79 -42.43
C LYS A 1022 32.57 -4.23 -42.54
N CYS A 1023 31.71 -4.89 -43.32
CA CYS A 1023 30.32 -4.49 -43.49
C CYS A 1023 29.35 -5.45 -42.79
N PHE A 1024 28.28 -4.89 -42.22
CA PHE A 1024 27.29 -5.63 -41.46
C PHE A 1024 25.90 -5.14 -41.82
N VAL A 1025 24.96 -6.05 -42.00
CA VAL A 1025 23.54 -5.74 -42.13
C VAL A 1025 22.89 -5.79 -40.76
N ALA A 1026 22.21 -4.72 -40.38
CA ALA A 1026 21.43 -4.64 -39.16
C ALA A 1026 20.25 -5.62 -39.19
N GLN A 1027 20.04 -6.34 -38.10
CA GLN A 1027 18.91 -7.23 -37.86
C GLN A 1027 18.47 -7.10 -36.40
N ASN A 1028 17.20 -7.34 -36.09
CA ASN A 1028 16.65 -7.24 -34.74
C ASN A 1028 16.88 -5.89 -34.02
N SER A 1029 16.93 -4.80 -34.78
CA SER A 1029 16.94 -3.40 -34.35
C SER A 1029 18.07 -3.07 -33.37
N PRO A 1030 19.34 -3.12 -33.80
CA PRO A 1030 20.49 -2.74 -32.96
C PRO A 1030 20.31 -1.33 -32.40
N GLY A 1031 20.53 -1.19 -31.10
CA GLY A 1031 20.71 0.12 -30.48
C GLY A 1031 22.07 0.72 -30.84
N VAL A 1032 22.33 1.92 -30.34
CA VAL A 1032 23.54 2.69 -30.69
C VAL A 1032 24.83 2.09 -30.10
N TRP A 1033 24.73 1.18 -29.13
CA TRP A 1033 25.88 0.59 -28.43
C TRP A 1033 26.23 -0.83 -28.88
N GLU A 1034 25.30 -1.51 -29.54
CA GLU A 1034 25.49 -2.82 -30.15
C GLU A 1034 26.42 -2.69 -31.35
N SER A 1035 27.74 -2.63 -31.13
CA SER A 1035 28.68 -2.39 -32.23
C SER A 1035 28.85 -3.64 -33.12
N PRO A 1036 28.84 -3.49 -34.46
CA PRO A 1036 29.00 -4.60 -35.39
C PRO A 1036 30.45 -5.08 -35.47
N THR A 1037 30.88 -5.95 -34.55
CA THR A 1037 32.26 -6.50 -34.53
C THR A 1037 32.35 -7.87 -35.19
N GLN A 1038 31.26 -8.63 -35.19
CA GLN A 1038 31.11 -9.96 -35.78
C GLN A 1038 29.63 -10.25 -36.04
N SER A 1039 29.34 -11.34 -36.78
CA SER A 1039 27.94 -11.81 -36.89
C SER A 1039 27.41 -12.24 -35.52
N ASN A 1040 26.27 -11.69 -35.11
CA ASN A 1040 25.58 -11.98 -33.86
C ASN A 1040 24.07 -11.75 -34.01
N TRP A 1041 23.35 -11.67 -32.88
CA TRP A 1041 21.91 -11.41 -32.88
C TRP A 1041 21.49 -10.14 -33.61
N PHE A 1042 22.31 -9.09 -33.56
CA PHE A 1042 22.00 -7.77 -34.11
C PHE A 1042 22.63 -7.49 -35.48
N TRP A 1043 23.68 -8.23 -35.82
CA TRP A 1043 24.50 -7.96 -37.00
C TRP A 1043 24.74 -9.22 -37.80
N LYS A 1044 24.60 -9.11 -39.12
CA LYS A 1044 25.05 -10.13 -40.06
C LYS A 1044 26.21 -9.57 -40.86
N GLU A 1045 27.41 -10.11 -40.67
CA GLU A 1045 28.57 -9.73 -41.48
C GLU A 1045 28.31 -10.08 -42.95
N VAL A 1046 28.55 -9.12 -43.84
CA VAL A 1046 28.38 -9.24 -45.28
C VAL A 1046 29.61 -8.70 -46.00
N THR A 1047 29.80 -9.10 -47.24
CA THR A 1047 30.78 -8.46 -48.11
C THR A 1047 30.32 -7.02 -48.38
N CYS A 1048 31.21 -6.04 -48.18
CA CYS A 1048 30.89 -4.66 -48.49
C CYS A 1048 30.48 -4.53 -49.97
N PRO A 1049 29.35 -3.87 -50.28
CA PRO A 1049 29.00 -3.51 -51.65
C PRO A 1049 30.20 -2.83 -52.32
N GLN A 1050 30.60 -3.31 -53.50
CA GLN A 1050 31.57 -2.57 -54.31
C GLN A 1050 30.89 -1.28 -54.80
N ALA A 1051 31.59 -0.16 -54.64
CA ALA A 1051 31.12 1.18 -55.00
C ALA A 1051 30.68 1.30 -56.47
#